data_AF-A0A0J0V003-F1
#
_entry.id   AF-A0A0J0V003-F1
#
_cell.length_a   1.000
_cell.length_b   1.000
_cell.length_c   1.000
_cell.angle_alpha   90.00
_cell.angle_beta   90.00
_cell.angle_gamma   90.00
#
_symmetry.space_group_name_H-M   'P 1'
#
loop_
_entity.id
_entity.type
_entity.pdbx_description
1 polymer ?
#
loop_
_entity_poly.entity_id
_entity_poly.type
_entity_poly.pdbx_seq_one_letter_code
_entity_poly.pdbx_strand_id
1 'polypeptide(L)'
;MLRGTIHVPRMKDMVIPPETQEPNSDPLPAAEEPGADTVDDSLLSDQVAPVEEDESEEAALDEKWGFVQPEPLVGVGAPPVVAVVITSNPGDYFEDALESIAAQEYENLSVLVIDNGSEQDPTPRVAEILPTAFVKRREQDLGFSAAANEVLVAVEGAAFYLLLHDDVRLPDGAITALVTEAFRSNAGIVGPKLVDWDDPKQLRSVGYAVDPFGFSSSVSEPGELDQSQHDLAREVFAVSDACMLIRADLFATLGGFNEQIPYFGEDIDLCWRAHVAAATVHLCPSVAVGHREDFEQRRGSEERSERLALRHEARMMLSNYELFRLLWVIPVAIVYSAIDLLASLVLGRFKHAGDVTASVGWNLGNVFTLFSARSRVKKTRRTHDSGYLPLMRQGSSRLKGILRGQDSSENRVQSATNASREYLRDMTAGPNRAAVAIFVLVAALMVLGARNLISGPLPVFREFIDAGSSGGQLLSEWFTGWRNAGLGEPAIAPGLVPGLGLVGSVLFGAIGLARRLMILMPLLVGAMGAWKLFLGTHSTRTRVAALLAYGLNPVVLNAVAEGRLQALWVYAAAPWLLRRLAMQAGIKPFDRPELPLPPRLRQLAGTALIFALVGSVTPLGAVILALSMLVLAAVSSLSHHAKQARRMAASTVGGLILAIPVLLPWLLASVLRGDLASLTGLWATNSAAPSAARILTGSLGAVTVGLFGWGLVIAAMYCLIAGGGWRLRWGISAWVLTFVSWVATVALAKWGFLGGAGAELILMPAVLGLCVAIAMGVLAFEHDVVGSDFGLPQVLSGVAVAAVLIGLVPIGVAAANGRWYQPEGDFRNLLDVVDDGTNFRSVWIGDPDVLPLSGWTLQGQEGLAMGVSSGLDPLITQRFRLDGGTGVATLTEAVEAALNGETSRLGRLLAPMGIRYIVVINRPAPEPFASAEVPMPVPALAALREQLDLREVEINPGVVLFQTGAPWPLRSNVSDLNLPSDGAPTLEQQLSNGWAAPPAVLGTNPGTKFSGTLLGDQQIAQSVTADPGWHMKQDSQGDATRTDLFGWSQQFKTGAGGSVTLAWVTPLSLRALQLLQVLGLLGLLVLAIRNPRMFPRSSKRGSAEIAGQRVVVGPDGLRPEQTTATSAASALRNPADLSQDPGAESAEHPSSGSGPGEEGEQA
;
A
#
# COMPACT_ATOMS: atom_id res chain seq x y z
N MET A 1 -34.39 -35.56 -13.27
CA MET A 1 -33.66 -36.86 -13.31
C MET A 1 -32.35 -36.70 -12.54
N LEU A 2 -31.88 -37.72 -11.81
CA LEU A 2 -30.52 -37.88 -11.22
C LEU A 2 -29.94 -36.59 -10.56
N ARG A 3 -30.09 -36.28 -9.26
CA ARG A 3 -29.95 -37.07 -8.01
C ARG A 3 -28.59 -37.77 -7.85
N GLY A 4 -27.76 -37.24 -6.94
CA GLY A 4 -26.42 -37.73 -6.60
C GLY A 4 -25.81 -36.93 -5.45
N THR A 5 -26.47 -36.91 -4.28
CA THR A 5 -26.05 -36.14 -3.10
C THR A 5 -25.04 -36.95 -2.28
N ILE A 6 -23.82 -36.45 -2.08
CA ILE A 6 -22.84 -37.10 -1.18
C ILE A 6 -23.10 -36.63 0.25
N HIS A 7 -23.21 -37.59 1.17
CA HIS A 7 -23.61 -37.40 2.56
C HIS A 7 -22.36 -37.46 3.47
N VAL A 8 -22.26 -36.54 4.44
CA VAL A 8 -21.18 -36.53 5.44
C VAL A 8 -21.66 -37.23 6.71
N PRO A 9 -21.13 -38.40 7.09
CA PRO A 9 -21.44 -39.01 8.38
C PRO A 9 -20.61 -38.37 9.51
N ARG A 10 -21.22 -38.29 10.70
CA ARG A 10 -20.60 -37.75 11.92
C ARG A 10 -19.66 -38.77 12.57
N MET A 11 -18.65 -38.27 13.27
CA MET A 11 -17.96 -39.04 14.31
C MET A 11 -18.93 -39.36 15.47
N LYS A 12 -19.37 -40.62 15.53
CA LYS A 12 -19.57 -41.43 16.75
C LYS A 12 -19.86 -42.87 16.33
N ASP A 13 -19.63 -43.80 17.26
CA ASP A 13 -19.87 -45.24 17.13
C ASP A 13 -18.86 -46.00 16.25
N MET A 14 -17.71 -46.32 16.84
CA MET A 14 -16.99 -47.56 16.50
C MET A 14 -16.45 -48.20 17.79
N VAL A 15 -17.01 -49.36 18.13
CA VAL A 15 -16.71 -50.16 19.33
C VAL A 15 -16.06 -51.48 18.89
N ILE A 16 -15.13 -51.97 19.70
CA ILE A 16 -14.28 -53.14 19.45
C ILE A 16 -15.07 -54.47 19.54
N PRO A 17 -14.81 -55.44 18.66
CA PRO A 17 -14.98 -56.88 18.93
C PRO A 17 -13.64 -57.67 18.83
N PRO A 18 -13.58 -58.94 19.32
CA PRO A 18 -12.36 -59.49 19.93
C PRO A 18 -11.64 -60.64 19.18
N GLU A 19 -10.58 -61.14 19.84
CA GLU A 19 -9.76 -62.34 19.60
C GLU A 19 -10.43 -63.56 18.95
N THR A 20 -9.64 -64.34 18.16
CA THR A 20 -9.41 -65.79 18.45
C THR A 20 -8.30 -66.44 17.59
N GLN A 21 -7.58 -67.37 18.24
CA GLN A 21 -6.92 -68.59 17.74
C GLN A 21 -5.55 -68.56 17.01
N GLU A 22 -4.58 -69.14 17.73
CA GLU A 22 -3.26 -69.62 17.31
C GLU A 22 -3.32 -70.95 16.52
N PRO A 23 -2.19 -71.42 15.97
CA PRO A 23 -1.88 -72.84 15.84
C PRO A 23 -1.00 -73.37 17.00
N ASN A 24 -1.56 -74.30 17.79
CA ASN A 24 -0.88 -75.28 18.66
C ASN A 24 0.26 -76.02 17.91
N SER A 25 1.27 -76.70 18.49
CA SER A 25 1.65 -77.16 19.85
C SER A 25 3.14 -77.63 19.77
N ASP A 26 3.93 -78.05 20.78
CA ASP A 26 3.75 -78.52 22.18
C ASP A 26 5.08 -78.23 22.99
N PRO A 27 5.25 -78.56 24.30
CA PRO A 27 6.10 -77.76 25.20
C PRO A 27 7.35 -78.43 25.83
N LEU A 28 8.21 -77.61 26.46
CA LEU A 28 9.13 -77.99 27.56
C LEU A 28 9.15 -76.87 28.66
N PRO A 29 9.55 -77.18 29.92
CA PRO A 29 8.82 -76.69 31.10
C PRO A 29 9.48 -75.54 31.90
N ALA A 30 8.75 -75.08 32.92
CA ALA A 30 9.02 -73.92 33.77
C ALA A 30 10.00 -74.14 34.95
N ALA A 31 10.59 -73.04 35.42
CA ALA A 31 10.96 -72.71 36.82
C ALA A 31 11.11 -71.17 36.88
N GLU A 32 10.22 -70.44 37.56
CA GLU A 32 10.35 -69.98 38.96
C GLU A 32 11.51 -69.00 39.22
N GLU A 33 11.16 -67.74 39.52
CA GLU A 33 12.09 -66.74 40.08
C GLU A 33 12.47 -67.09 41.53
N PRO A 34 13.72 -66.80 41.89
CA PRO A 34 13.98 -65.87 43.01
C PRO A 34 14.94 -64.75 42.57
N GLY A 35 14.95 -63.56 43.16
CA GLY A 35 14.74 -63.25 44.58
C GLY A 35 16.09 -62.83 45.18
N ALA A 36 16.19 -61.61 45.68
CA ALA A 36 17.45 -60.99 46.09
C ALA A 36 18.01 -61.55 47.42
N ASP A 37 19.25 -61.15 47.72
CA ASP A 37 20.05 -61.36 48.93
C ASP A 37 20.65 -62.76 49.17
N THR A 38 21.98 -62.87 48.97
CA THR A 38 22.94 -63.07 50.10
C THR A 38 24.39 -62.96 49.63
N VAL A 39 25.27 -62.53 50.54
CA VAL A 39 26.72 -62.42 50.34
C VAL A 39 27.39 -63.75 50.74
N ASP A 40 28.33 -64.25 49.94
CA ASP A 40 29.53 -64.88 50.47
C ASP A 40 30.74 -64.60 49.58
N ASP A 41 31.88 -64.33 50.21
CA ASP A 41 33.12 -63.84 49.62
C ASP A 41 34.26 -64.79 49.97
N SER A 42 34.15 -66.04 49.50
CA SER A 42 35.25 -67.01 49.55
C SER A 42 35.09 -68.15 48.54
N LEU A 43 35.93 -68.13 47.49
CA LEU A 43 36.64 -69.30 46.92
C LEU A 43 37.44 -68.84 45.69
N LEU A 44 38.59 -68.22 45.96
CA LEU A 44 39.65 -68.05 44.98
C LEU A 44 40.30 -69.41 44.64
N SER A 45 40.93 -69.44 43.46
CA SER A 45 41.71 -70.54 42.84
C SER A 45 40.96 -71.81 42.45
N ASP A 46 40.78 -72.00 41.13
CA ASP A 46 41.78 -72.83 40.42
C ASP A 46 41.94 -72.41 38.95
N GLN A 47 43.03 -72.87 38.31
CA GLN A 47 43.45 -72.44 36.97
C GLN A 47 42.73 -73.19 35.84
N VAL A 48 42.36 -72.49 34.77
CA VAL A 48 42.02 -73.10 33.46
C VAL A 48 42.82 -72.38 32.37
N ALA A 49 43.54 -73.16 31.56
CA ALA A 49 44.38 -72.67 30.46
C ALA A 49 43.54 -72.21 29.26
N PRO A 50 44.07 -71.33 28.38
CA PRO A 50 43.40 -71.01 27.13
C PRO A 50 43.29 -72.25 26.25
N VAL A 51 42.12 -72.43 25.64
CA VAL A 51 41.93 -73.33 24.50
C VAL A 51 42.36 -72.53 23.27
N GLU A 52 43.35 -73.03 22.53
CA GLU A 52 43.63 -72.53 21.17
C GLU A 52 42.50 -73.05 20.26
N GLU A 53 41.70 -72.15 19.71
CA GLU A 53 40.74 -72.48 18.64
C GLU A 53 41.51 -72.52 17.31
N ASP A 54 41.38 -73.63 16.59
CA ASP A 54 42.17 -73.92 15.39
C ASP A 54 41.51 -73.26 14.15
N GLU A 55 42.06 -72.11 13.73
CA GLU A 55 41.58 -71.30 12.59
C GLU A 55 41.39 -72.11 11.28
N SER A 56 41.98 -73.31 11.19
CA SER A 56 41.87 -74.18 10.01
C SER A 56 40.49 -74.85 9.83
N GLU A 57 39.71 -75.06 10.91
CA GLU A 57 38.33 -75.57 10.76
C GLU A 57 37.35 -74.49 10.29
N GLU A 58 37.56 -73.23 10.69
CA GLU A 58 36.70 -72.10 10.32
C GLU A 58 36.85 -71.76 8.82
N ALA A 59 38.09 -71.69 8.33
CA ALA A 59 38.38 -71.51 6.90
C ALA A 59 37.79 -72.63 6.02
N ALA A 60 37.79 -73.88 6.50
CA ALA A 60 37.20 -75.03 5.79
C ALA A 60 35.66 -75.00 5.79
N LEU A 61 35.03 -74.31 6.74
CA LEU A 61 33.58 -74.07 6.74
C LEU A 61 33.20 -72.97 5.75
N ASP A 62 33.95 -71.86 5.69
CA ASP A 62 33.67 -70.76 4.76
C ASP A 62 33.76 -71.18 3.29
N GLU A 63 34.77 -71.99 2.92
CA GLU A 63 34.89 -72.54 1.56
C GLU A 63 33.72 -73.48 1.22
N LYS A 64 33.23 -74.25 2.19
CA LYS A 64 32.10 -75.19 2.03
C LYS A 64 30.76 -74.50 1.82
N TRP A 65 30.57 -73.30 2.35
CA TRP A 65 29.33 -72.51 2.20
C TRP A 65 29.43 -71.42 1.11
N GLY A 66 30.59 -71.25 0.48
CA GLY A 66 30.78 -70.37 -0.68
C GLY A 66 31.05 -68.91 -0.31
N PHE A 67 31.54 -68.63 0.91
CA PHE A 67 31.95 -67.28 1.34
C PHE A 67 33.35 -66.92 0.80
N VAL A 68 33.49 -66.87 -0.52
CA VAL A 68 34.68 -66.28 -1.14
C VAL A 68 34.63 -64.76 -0.94
N GLN A 69 35.61 -64.22 -0.23
CA GLN A 69 35.85 -62.77 -0.10
C GLN A 69 35.85 -62.11 -1.50
N PRO A 70 34.90 -61.23 -1.83
CA PRO A 70 34.92 -60.55 -3.13
C PRO A 70 36.05 -59.52 -3.17
N GLU A 71 36.84 -59.51 -4.24
CA GLU A 71 37.84 -58.45 -4.45
C GLU A 71 37.15 -57.06 -4.43
N PRO A 72 37.72 -56.06 -3.74
CA PRO A 72 37.09 -54.76 -3.57
C PRO A 72 37.02 -54.00 -4.90
N LEU A 73 35.79 -53.80 -5.39
CA LEU A 73 35.47 -53.07 -6.63
C LEU A 73 35.53 -51.53 -6.49
N VAL A 74 36.21 -51.02 -5.46
CA VAL A 74 36.30 -49.59 -5.13
C VAL A 74 37.77 -49.22 -4.91
N GLY A 75 38.22 -48.11 -5.51
CA GLY A 75 39.59 -47.63 -5.38
C GLY A 75 39.94 -47.21 -3.95
N VAL A 76 41.19 -47.49 -3.55
CA VAL A 76 41.70 -47.21 -2.21
C VAL A 76 42.16 -45.75 -2.13
N GLY A 77 41.37 -44.87 -1.51
CA GLY A 77 41.72 -43.46 -1.25
C GLY A 77 40.50 -42.58 -0.98
N ALA A 78 40.67 -41.51 -0.19
CA ALA A 78 39.57 -40.59 0.12
C ALA A 78 39.11 -39.80 -1.13
N PRO A 79 37.80 -39.61 -1.37
CA PRO A 79 37.31 -38.89 -2.55
C PRO A 79 37.70 -37.40 -2.48
N PRO A 80 38.12 -36.75 -3.58
CA PRO A 80 38.65 -35.39 -3.50
C PRO A 80 37.61 -34.32 -3.13
N VAL A 81 37.92 -33.49 -2.14
CA VAL A 81 37.07 -32.41 -1.63
C VAL A 81 37.76 -31.07 -1.83
N VAL A 82 37.06 -30.10 -2.41
CA VAL A 82 37.52 -28.71 -2.45
C VAL A 82 36.67 -27.85 -1.53
N ALA A 83 37.30 -27.35 -0.46
CA ALA A 83 36.73 -26.36 0.44
C ALA A 83 36.75 -24.99 -0.25
N VAL A 84 35.57 -24.43 -0.49
CA VAL A 84 35.36 -23.13 -1.14
C VAL A 84 34.95 -22.13 -0.08
N VAL A 85 35.87 -21.28 0.35
CA VAL A 85 35.62 -20.24 1.36
C VAL A 85 35.25 -18.94 0.65
N ILE A 86 34.03 -18.43 0.85
CA ILE A 86 33.58 -17.17 0.26
C ILE A 86 33.73 -16.06 1.30
N THR A 87 34.52 -15.03 0.99
CA THR A 87 34.78 -13.90 1.90
C THR A 87 34.44 -12.55 1.26
N SER A 88 34.12 -11.56 2.10
CA SER A 88 33.91 -10.17 1.69
C SER A 88 34.09 -9.25 2.90
N ASN A 89 35.22 -8.53 2.94
CA ASN A 89 35.72 -7.78 4.09
C ASN A 89 35.79 -8.63 5.38
N PRO A 90 36.63 -9.68 5.43
CA PRO A 90 36.72 -10.63 6.55
C PRO A 90 37.04 -9.93 7.89
N GLY A 91 36.29 -10.28 8.93
CA GLY A 91 36.48 -9.75 10.29
C GLY A 91 37.67 -10.37 11.05
N ASP A 92 37.80 -10.05 12.33
CA ASP A 92 38.92 -10.43 13.20
C ASP A 92 38.97 -11.92 13.60
N TYR A 93 38.01 -12.72 13.13
CA TYR A 93 37.84 -14.16 13.38
C TYR A 93 38.13 -15.03 12.14
N PHE A 94 38.55 -14.40 11.03
CA PHE A 94 38.82 -15.09 9.78
C PHE A 94 40.03 -16.02 9.91
N GLU A 95 41.02 -15.63 10.71
CA GLU A 95 42.18 -16.43 11.10
C GLU A 95 41.73 -17.73 11.77
N ASP A 96 40.93 -17.67 12.84
CA ASP A 96 40.37 -18.84 13.53
C ASP A 96 39.61 -19.78 12.56
N ALA A 97 38.87 -19.21 11.60
CA ALA A 97 38.15 -19.98 10.59
C ALA A 97 39.13 -20.73 9.65
N LEU A 98 40.17 -20.04 9.16
CA LEU A 98 41.23 -20.63 8.33
C LEU A 98 42.05 -21.69 9.08
N GLU A 99 42.38 -21.46 10.35
CA GLU A 99 43.07 -22.43 11.22
C GLU A 99 42.21 -23.70 11.41
N SER A 100 40.90 -23.56 11.58
CA SER A 100 39.98 -24.70 11.70
C SER A 100 39.88 -25.57 10.42
N ILE A 101 40.15 -24.97 9.26
CA ILE A 101 40.28 -25.67 7.98
C ILE A 101 41.67 -26.32 7.87
N ALA A 102 42.73 -25.63 8.31
CA ALA A 102 44.09 -26.15 8.33
C ALA A 102 44.25 -27.39 9.23
N ALA A 103 43.47 -27.49 10.31
CA ALA A 103 43.45 -28.61 11.24
C ALA A 103 42.76 -29.90 10.70
N GLN A 104 42.15 -29.87 9.51
CA GLN A 104 41.40 -31.02 8.99
C GLN A 104 42.33 -32.09 8.38
N GLU A 105 42.43 -33.26 9.02
CA GLU A 105 43.25 -34.41 8.58
C GLU A 105 42.67 -35.19 7.37
N TYR A 106 41.97 -34.52 6.44
CA TYR A 106 41.33 -35.18 5.29
C TYR A 106 42.30 -35.31 4.10
N GLU A 107 42.67 -36.54 3.77
CA GLU A 107 43.74 -36.91 2.80
C GLU A 107 43.71 -36.12 1.47
N ASN A 108 42.55 -36.03 0.81
CA ASN A 108 42.39 -35.36 -0.48
C ASN A 108 41.61 -34.04 -0.36
N LEU A 109 41.98 -33.20 0.62
CA LEU A 109 41.46 -31.85 0.80
C LEU A 109 42.25 -30.83 -0.04
N SER A 110 41.57 -29.81 -0.53
CA SER A 110 42.20 -28.61 -1.05
C SER A 110 41.32 -27.37 -0.84
N VAL A 111 41.93 -26.18 -0.78
CA VAL A 111 41.22 -24.95 -0.39
C VAL A 111 41.27 -23.89 -1.50
N LEU A 112 40.10 -23.34 -1.82
CA LEU A 112 39.89 -22.21 -2.72
C LEU A 112 39.18 -21.09 -1.95
N VAL A 113 39.86 -19.96 -1.73
CA VAL A 113 39.27 -18.76 -1.14
C VAL A 113 38.81 -17.82 -2.27
N ILE A 114 37.56 -17.36 -2.21
CA ILE A 114 36.98 -16.44 -3.18
C ILE A 114 36.72 -15.10 -2.49
N ASP A 115 37.57 -14.10 -2.78
CA ASP A 115 37.35 -12.73 -2.34
C ASP A 115 36.32 -12.04 -3.25
N ASN A 116 35.10 -11.88 -2.75
CA ASN A 116 34.00 -11.22 -3.44
C ASN A 116 33.97 -9.71 -3.14
N GLY A 117 35.01 -9.00 -3.59
CA GLY A 117 35.06 -7.54 -3.63
C GLY A 117 35.46 -6.85 -2.33
N SER A 118 36.36 -7.43 -1.53
CA SER A 118 36.89 -6.80 -0.31
C SER A 118 37.68 -5.52 -0.62
N GLU A 119 37.52 -4.50 0.25
CA GLU A 119 38.23 -3.22 0.19
C GLU A 119 39.74 -3.41 0.39
N GLN A 120 40.11 -4.29 1.31
CA GLN A 120 41.48 -4.74 1.56
C GLN A 120 41.66 -6.14 1.00
N ASP A 121 42.84 -6.44 0.46
CA ASP A 121 43.15 -7.75 -0.12
C ASP A 121 43.36 -8.80 1.00
N PRO A 122 42.55 -9.87 1.09
CA PRO A 122 42.69 -10.87 2.14
C PRO A 122 43.80 -11.90 1.84
N THR A 123 44.39 -11.89 0.64
CA THR A 123 45.39 -12.89 0.21
C THR A 123 46.57 -13.06 1.20
N PRO A 124 47.14 -12.00 1.81
CA PRO A 124 48.22 -12.16 2.79
C PRO A 124 47.77 -12.93 4.05
N ARG A 125 46.56 -12.66 4.56
CA ARG A 125 45.99 -13.34 5.75
C ARG A 125 45.76 -14.83 5.46
N VAL A 126 45.29 -15.16 4.25
CA VAL A 126 45.14 -16.56 3.81
C VAL A 126 46.50 -17.26 3.70
N ALA A 127 47.50 -16.61 3.08
CA ALA A 127 48.81 -17.21 2.83
C ALA A 127 49.63 -17.47 4.10
N GLU A 128 49.34 -16.77 5.21
CA GLU A 128 49.98 -16.97 6.51
C GLU A 128 49.57 -18.30 7.17
N ILE A 129 48.30 -18.70 7.04
CA ILE A 129 47.71 -19.88 7.70
C ILE A 129 47.57 -21.06 6.73
N LEU A 130 47.14 -20.80 5.49
CA LEU A 130 46.92 -21.78 4.43
C LEU A 130 47.78 -21.43 3.20
N PRO A 131 49.12 -21.62 3.26
CA PRO A 131 50.03 -21.26 2.16
C PRO A 131 49.80 -22.07 0.86
N THR A 132 49.05 -23.17 0.92
CA THR A 132 48.64 -24.00 -0.22
C THR A 132 47.26 -23.65 -0.79
N ALA A 133 46.52 -22.71 -0.17
CA ALA A 133 45.21 -22.30 -0.66
C ALA A 133 45.32 -21.37 -1.88
N PHE A 134 44.39 -21.55 -2.83
CA PHE A 134 44.28 -20.68 -4.00
C PHE A 134 43.33 -19.51 -3.67
N VAL A 135 43.75 -18.27 -3.91
CA VAL A 135 42.89 -17.08 -3.69
C VAL A 135 42.46 -16.49 -5.02
N LYS A 136 41.14 -16.49 -5.29
CA LYS A 136 40.53 -15.87 -6.47
C LYS A 136 39.83 -14.58 -6.08
N ARG A 137 40.42 -13.44 -6.45
CA ARG A 137 39.90 -12.10 -6.15
C ARG A 137 38.97 -11.56 -7.25
N ARG A 138 37.89 -10.89 -6.84
CA ARG A 138 36.90 -10.23 -7.71
C ARG A 138 36.88 -8.73 -7.41
N GLU A 139 36.72 -7.90 -8.44
CA GLU A 139 36.74 -6.44 -8.29
C GLU A 139 35.48 -5.87 -7.60
N GLN A 140 34.36 -6.59 -7.61
CA GLN A 140 33.05 -6.12 -7.14
C GLN A 140 32.23 -7.26 -6.52
N ASP A 141 31.54 -6.96 -5.42
CA ASP A 141 30.53 -7.84 -4.83
C ASP A 141 29.31 -7.96 -5.76
N LEU A 142 29.05 -9.18 -6.27
CA LEU A 142 27.89 -9.49 -7.12
C LEU A 142 26.85 -10.42 -6.46
N GLY A 143 26.98 -10.73 -5.17
CA GLY A 143 26.17 -11.75 -4.49
C GLY A 143 26.95 -13.01 -4.12
N PHE A 144 26.57 -13.68 -3.02
CA PHE A 144 27.14 -14.97 -2.62
C PHE A 144 26.96 -16.00 -3.73
N SER A 145 25.74 -16.14 -4.26
CA SER A 145 25.42 -17.00 -5.40
C SER A 145 26.36 -16.82 -6.60
N ALA A 146 26.75 -15.59 -6.92
CA ALA A 146 27.64 -15.31 -8.04
C ALA A 146 29.11 -15.63 -7.72
N ALA A 147 29.53 -15.45 -6.47
CA ALA A 147 30.87 -15.79 -6.01
C ALA A 147 31.07 -17.31 -5.91
N ALA A 148 30.15 -18.03 -5.25
CA ALA A 148 30.21 -19.48 -5.13
C ALA A 148 30.17 -20.20 -6.49
N ASN A 149 29.43 -19.66 -7.47
CA ASN A 149 29.39 -20.19 -8.84
C ASN A 149 30.74 -20.17 -9.58
N GLU A 150 31.71 -19.35 -9.15
CA GLU A 150 33.04 -19.31 -9.77
C GLU A 150 33.78 -20.65 -9.68
N VAL A 151 33.43 -21.52 -8.72
CA VAL A 151 34.01 -22.88 -8.58
C VAL A 151 33.75 -23.74 -9.82
N LEU A 152 32.60 -23.57 -10.49
CA LEU A 152 32.22 -24.30 -11.72
C LEU A 152 33.15 -24.01 -12.91
N VAL A 153 33.94 -22.95 -12.82
CA VAL A 153 34.90 -22.52 -13.86
C VAL A 153 36.34 -22.66 -13.37
N ALA A 154 36.56 -22.55 -12.06
CA ALA A 154 37.89 -22.60 -11.45
C ALA A 154 38.39 -24.02 -11.13
N VAL A 155 37.51 -24.99 -10.87
CA VAL A 155 37.90 -26.31 -10.34
C VAL A 155 37.44 -27.45 -11.26
N GLU A 156 38.35 -28.37 -11.54
CA GLU A 156 38.09 -29.64 -12.23
C GLU A 156 38.54 -30.83 -11.38
N GLY A 157 37.85 -31.98 -11.49
CA GLY A 157 38.25 -33.23 -10.84
C GLY A 157 37.81 -33.41 -9.37
N ALA A 158 37.20 -32.40 -8.74
CA ALA A 158 36.61 -32.54 -7.41
C ALA A 158 35.42 -33.53 -7.43
N ALA A 159 35.31 -34.38 -6.39
CA ALA A 159 34.12 -35.19 -6.17
C ALA A 159 33.04 -34.39 -5.40
N PHE A 160 33.47 -33.57 -4.42
CA PHE A 160 32.61 -32.69 -3.65
C PHE A 160 33.18 -31.27 -3.55
N TYR A 161 32.27 -30.30 -3.44
CA TYR A 161 32.57 -28.96 -2.97
C TYR A 161 32.05 -28.80 -1.55
N LEU A 162 32.89 -28.30 -0.64
CA LEU A 162 32.48 -27.89 0.70
C LEU A 162 32.41 -26.37 0.72
N LEU A 163 31.21 -25.82 0.61
CA LEU A 163 30.98 -24.38 0.65
C LEU A 163 31.05 -23.90 2.10
N LEU A 164 31.81 -22.82 2.34
CA LEU A 164 32.05 -22.24 3.66
C LEU A 164 31.93 -20.72 3.61
N HIS A 165 31.34 -20.13 4.65
CA HIS A 165 31.49 -18.70 4.95
C HIS A 165 32.86 -18.40 5.60
N ASP A 166 33.23 -17.12 5.67
CA ASP A 166 34.45 -16.64 6.33
C ASP A 166 34.33 -16.48 7.86
N ASP A 167 33.19 -16.89 8.44
CA ASP A 167 32.84 -16.81 9.87
C ASP A 167 32.38 -18.17 10.45
N VAL A 168 32.99 -19.26 9.94
CA VAL A 168 32.67 -20.66 10.28
C VAL A 168 33.89 -21.42 10.82
N ARG A 169 33.74 -22.09 11.97
CA ARG A 169 34.77 -22.90 12.64
C ARG A 169 34.41 -24.38 12.57
N LEU A 170 35.22 -25.16 11.85
CA LEU A 170 35.10 -26.61 11.77
C LEU A 170 35.74 -27.27 13.01
N PRO A 171 35.08 -28.25 13.66
CA PRO A 171 35.76 -29.14 14.60
C PRO A 171 36.61 -30.19 13.85
N ASP A 172 37.50 -30.87 14.58
CA ASP A 172 38.35 -31.92 14.01
C ASP A 172 37.51 -33.04 13.36
N GLY A 173 37.94 -33.50 12.18
CA GLY A 173 37.26 -34.57 11.43
C GLY A 173 35.92 -34.19 10.79
N ALA A 174 35.51 -32.91 10.82
CA ALA A 174 34.24 -32.44 10.25
C ALA A 174 34.06 -32.84 8.78
N ILE A 175 35.11 -32.67 7.96
CA ILE A 175 35.06 -32.99 6.52
C ILE A 175 34.86 -34.50 6.31
N THR A 176 35.61 -35.33 7.02
CA THR A 176 35.48 -36.80 6.99
C THR A 176 34.07 -37.25 7.30
N ALA A 177 33.43 -36.68 8.33
CA ALA A 177 32.08 -37.04 8.74
C ALA A 177 31.00 -36.55 7.75
N LEU A 178 31.14 -35.34 7.18
CA LEU A 178 30.23 -34.85 6.12
C LEU A 178 30.30 -35.74 4.86
N VAL A 179 31.51 -36.12 4.44
CA VAL A 179 31.72 -37.04 3.31
C VAL A 179 31.15 -38.42 3.64
N THR A 180 31.42 -38.95 4.82
CA THR A 180 30.90 -40.26 5.27
C THR A 180 29.38 -40.30 5.23
N GLU A 181 28.70 -39.25 5.72
CA GLU A 181 27.25 -39.14 5.65
C GLU A 181 26.73 -39.02 4.21
N ALA A 182 27.45 -38.31 3.33
CA ALA A 182 27.09 -38.21 1.91
C ALA A 182 27.09 -39.58 1.20
N PHE A 183 28.06 -40.45 1.51
CA PHE A 183 28.07 -41.83 1.00
C PHE A 183 27.01 -42.70 1.69
N ARG A 184 26.94 -42.67 3.03
CA ARG A 184 26.05 -43.52 3.83
C ARG A 184 24.57 -43.31 3.48
N SER A 185 24.18 -42.07 3.22
CA SER A 185 22.82 -41.69 2.84
C SER A 185 22.62 -41.49 1.33
N ASN A 186 23.67 -41.68 0.51
CA ASN A 186 23.68 -41.34 -0.93
C ASN A 186 23.14 -39.92 -1.21
N ALA A 187 23.51 -38.97 -0.35
CA ALA A 187 22.96 -37.62 -0.36
C ALA A 187 23.57 -36.76 -1.48
N GLY A 188 22.75 -35.89 -2.05
CA GLY A 188 23.21 -34.88 -3.01
C GLY A 188 23.91 -33.70 -2.32
N ILE A 189 23.36 -33.31 -1.16
CA ILE A 189 23.81 -32.21 -0.32
C ILE A 189 23.79 -32.68 1.14
N VAL A 190 24.82 -32.35 1.92
CA VAL A 190 24.91 -32.61 3.36
C VAL A 190 25.32 -31.34 4.09
N GLY A 191 24.63 -31.00 5.18
CA GLY A 191 25.02 -29.94 6.11
C GLY A 191 25.17 -30.47 7.54
N PRO A 192 26.08 -29.92 8.36
CA PRO A 192 26.24 -30.29 9.77
C PRO A 192 25.15 -29.69 10.65
N LYS A 193 25.16 -29.99 11.96
CA LYS A 193 24.54 -29.09 12.95
C LYS A 193 25.37 -27.81 13.00
N LEU A 194 24.73 -26.65 12.91
CA LEU A 194 25.35 -25.37 13.21
C LEU A 194 25.08 -25.00 14.68
N VAL A 195 26.12 -24.67 15.41
CA VAL A 195 26.08 -24.17 16.79
C VAL A 195 26.63 -22.75 16.85
N ASP A 196 26.33 -22.04 17.93
CA ASP A 196 26.93 -20.74 18.19
C ASP A 196 28.46 -20.87 18.35
N TRP A 197 29.19 -19.92 17.78
CA TRP A 197 30.65 -19.91 17.80
C TRP A 197 31.23 -19.79 19.21
N ASP A 198 30.61 -18.95 20.04
CA ASP A 198 31.07 -18.60 21.38
C ASP A 198 30.45 -19.53 22.45
N ASP A 199 29.23 -20.04 22.24
CA ASP A 199 28.62 -21.10 23.07
C ASP A 199 28.18 -22.33 22.23
N PRO A 200 29.03 -23.36 22.08
CA PRO A 200 28.72 -24.54 21.25
C PRO A 200 27.56 -25.40 21.79
N LYS A 201 26.97 -25.06 22.94
CA LYS A 201 25.74 -25.70 23.44
C LYS A 201 24.48 -25.07 22.86
N GLN A 202 24.55 -23.92 22.20
CA GLN A 202 23.38 -23.28 21.58
C GLN A 202 23.31 -23.66 20.10
N LEU A 203 22.19 -24.28 19.69
CA LEU A 203 21.93 -24.60 18.29
C LEU A 203 21.58 -23.33 17.51
N ARG A 204 22.31 -23.11 16.42
CA ARG A 204 21.99 -22.10 15.41
C ARG A 204 21.08 -22.70 14.34
N SER A 205 21.43 -23.84 13.75
CA SER A 205 20.61 -24.50 12.71
C SER A 205 20.81 -26.01 12.68
N VAL A 206 19.72 -26.75 12.43
CA VAL A 206 19.73 -28.20 12.17
C VAL A 206 18.99 -28.52 10.86
N GLY A 207 19.16 -27.61 9.90
CA GLY A 207 18.43 -27.56 8.64
C GLY A 207 17.17 -26.68 8.70
N TYR A 208 16.63 -26.37 7.53
CA TYR A 208 15.43 -25.55 7.35
C TYR A 208 14.26 -26.38 6.83
N ALA A 209 13.06 -26.07 7.31
CA ALA A 209 11.80 -26.49 6.74
C ALA A 209 11.18 -25.33 5.94
N VAL A 210 10.59 -25.63 4.78
CA VAL A 210 9.97 -24.62 3.90
C VAL A 210 8.47 -24.88 3.79
N ASP A 211 7.66 -23.83 3.80
CA ASP A 211 6.21 -23.91 3.59
C ASP A 211 5.84 -23.90 2.10
N PRO A 212 4.61 -24.29 1.71
CA PRO A 212 4.19 -24.30 0.32
C PRO A 212 4.24 -22.96 -0.42
N PHE A 213 4.46 -21.84 0.26
CA PHE A 213 4.55 -20.49 -0.29
C PHE A 213 6.00 -19.99 -0.41
N GLY A 214 6.98 -20.83 -0.04
CA GLY A 214 8.41 -20.55 -0.13
C GLY A 214 8.99 -19.91 1.12
N PHE A 215 8.23 -19.77 2.22
CA PHE A 215 8.76 -19.24 3.48
C PHE A 215 9.54 -20.33 4.23
N SER A 216 10.81 -20.05 4.54
CA SER A 216 11.67 -20.92 5.33
C SER A 216 11.59 -20.63 6.83
N SER A 217 11.65 -21.67 7.65
CA SER A 217 11.85 -21.60 9.10
C SER A 217 12.92 -22.62 9.51
N SER A 218 13.79 -22.28 10.47
CA SER A 218 14.67 -23.27 11.10
C SER A 218 13.85 -24.44 11.67
N VAL A 219 14.44 -25.63 11.66
CA VAL A 219 13.89 -26.80 12.34
C VAL A 219 14.12 -26.72 13.85
N SER A 220 15.20 -26.05 14.30
CA SER A 220 15.45 -25.73 15.71
C SER A 220 14.75 -24.43 16.14
N GLU A 221 14.48 -24.29 17.44
CA GLU A 221 14.05 -23.04 18.06
C GLU A 221 15.25 -22.10 18.36
N PRO A 222 15.06 -20.77 18.40
CA PRO A 222 16.16 -19.83 18.63
C PRO A 222 16.75 -19.98 20.05
N GLY A 223 18.06 -20.22 20.14
CA GLY A 223 18.73 -20.48 21.43
C GLY A 223 18.35 -21.82 22.07
N GLU A 224 17.80 -22.75 21.28
CA GLU A 224 17.60 -24.13 21.69
C GLU A 224 18.95 -24.75 22.07
N LEU A 225 19.03 -25.36 23.25
CA LEU A 225 20.26 -26.01 23.70
C LEU A 225 20.40 -27.38 23.03
N ASP A 226 21.61 -27.72 22.58
CA ASP A 226 21.92 -29.08 22.12
C ASP A 226 21.96 -30.03 23.31
N GLN A 227 20.96 -30.90 23.35
CA GLN A 227 20.72 -31.96 24.32
C GLN A 227 20.62 -33.32 23.60
N SER A 228 21.29 -33.46 22.46
CA SER A 228 21.24 -34.64 21.57
C SER A 228 19.87 -34.92 20.93
N GLN A 229 18.91 -33.98 20.99
CA GLN A 229 17.57 -34.10 20.40
C GLN A 229 17.55 -34.06 18.87
N HIS A 230 18.67 -33.72 18.24
CA HIS A 230 18.85 -33.71 16.78
C HIS A 230 19.98 -34.62 16.30
N ASP A 231 20.39 -35.60 17.11
CA ASP A 231 21.51 -36.49 16.80
C ASP A 231 21.16 -37.64 15.82
N LEU A 232 19.93 -37.65 15.29
CA LEU A 232 19.50 -38.58 14.25
C LEU A 232 19.71 -37.97 12.86
N ALA A 233 20.53 -38.63 12.04
CA ALA A 233 20.70 -38.29 10.64
C ALA A 233 19.37 -38.46 9.89
N ARG A 234 18.98 -37.43 9.15
CA ARG A 234 17.67 -37.35 8.50
C ARG A 234 17.74 -36.52 7.23
N GLU A 235 16.84 -36.84 6.30
CA GLU A 235 16.54 -35.94 5.19
C GLU A 235 15.87 -34.66 5.73
N VAL A 236 16.29 -33.51 5.19
CA VAL A 236 15.74 -32.18 5.49
C VAL A 236 15.42 -31.46 4.19
N PHE A 237 14.60 -30.41 4.24
CA PHE A 237 14.25 -29.68 3.01
C PHE A 237 15.44 -28.87 2.47
N ALA A 238 16.16 -28.18 3.35
CA ALA A 238 17.39 -27.45 3.04
C ALA A 238 18.37 -27.43 4.22
N VAL A 239 19.64 -27.17 3.92
CA VAL A 239 20.71 -26.88 4.89
C VAL A 239 21.32 -25.52 4.56
N SER A 240 21.96 -24.87 5.53
CA SER A 240 22.62 -23.57 5.32
C SER A 240 23.86 -23.70 4.45
N ASP A 241 24.07 -22.71 3.61
CA ASP A 241 25.28 -22.47 2.81
C ASP A 241 26.51 -22.02 3.62
N ALA A 242 26.34 -21.65 4.89
CA ALA A 242 27.44 -21.39 5.80
C ALA A 242 28.40 -22.59 5.93
N CYS A 243 27.86 -23.81 5.92
CA CYS A 243 28.65 -25.04 5.80
C CYS A 243 27.85 -26.10 5.05
N MET A 244 28.14 -26.29 3.76
CA MET A 244 27.39 -27.18 2.88
C MET A 244 28.33 -28.03 2.02
N LEU A 245 28.32 -29.36 2.22
CA LEU A 245 28.95 -30.30 1.29
C LEU A 245 27.97 -30.64 0.16
N ILE A 246 28.39 -30.50 -1.09
CA ILE A 246 27.58 -30.83 -2.27
C ILE A 246 28.41 -31.63 -3.28
N ARG A 247 27.79 -32.65 -3.89
CA ARG A 247 28.44 -33.39 -4.99
C ARG A 247 28.71 -32.48 -6.18
N ALA A 248 29.92 -32.53 -6.74
CA ALA A 248 30.33 -31.66 -7.84
C ALA A 248 29.49 -31.89 -9.11
N ASP A 249 29.10 -33.14 -9.39
CA ASP A 249 28.24 -33.51 -10.53
C ASP A 249 26.84 -32.93 -10.42
N LEU A 250 26.25 -32.93 -9.21
CA LEU A 250 24.97 -32.31 -8.91
C LEU A 250 25.05 -30.78 -9.05
N PHE A 251 26.06 -30.14 -8.45
CA PHE A 251 26.20 -28.68 -8.51
C PHE A 251 26.35 -28.18 -9.96
N ALA A 252 27.15 -28.89 -10.77
CA ALA A 252 27.27 -28.63 -12.21
C ALA A 252 25.95 -28.87 -12.96
N THR A 253 25.23 -29.97 -12.66
CA THR A 253 23.92 -30.28 -13.27
C THR A 253 22.86 -29.22 -12.97
N LEU A 254 22.85 -28.69 -11.75
CA LEU A 254 21.95 -27.62 -11.33
C LEU A 254 22.32 -26.24 -11.91
N GLY A 255 23.54 -26.10 -12.45
CA GLY A 255 24.10 -24.83 -12.91
C GLY A 255 24.43 -23.88 -11.76
N GLY A 256 24.85 -24.42 -10.62
CA GLY A 256 25.20 -23.66 -9.43
C GLY A 256 24.02 -23.02 -8.70
N PHE A 257 24.28 -21.95 -7.94
CA PHE A 257 23.29 -21.06 -7.37
C PHE A 257 22.61 -20.18 -8.42
N ASN A 258 21.42 -19.70 -8.08
CA ASN A 258 20.65 -18.80 -8.94
C ASN A 258 21.04 -17.34 -8.66
N GLU A 259 21.89 -16.74 -9.50
CA GLU A 259 22.38 -15.35 -9.39
C GLU A 259 21.30 -14.25 -9.20
N GLN A 260 20.03 -14.56 -9.45
CA GLN A 260 18.90 -13.65 -9.22
C GLN A 260 18.41 -13.66 -7.75
N ILE A 261 18.92 -14.59 -6.95
CA ILE A 261 18.79 -14.73 -5.51
C ILE A 261 20.22 -14.62 -4.96
N PRO A 262 20.76 -13.40 -4.80
CA PRO A 262 22.17 -13.21 -4.44
C PRO A 262 22.46 -13.38 -2.94
N TYR A 263 21.42 -13.29 -2.10
CA TYR A 263 21.42 -13.28 -0.62
C TYR A 263 20.03 -13.63 -0.08
N PHE A 264 19.93 -14.26 1.08
CA PHE A 264 18.69 -14.63 1.78
C PHE A 264 17.74 -15.52 0.95
N GLY A 265 18.16 -16.74 0.66
CA GLY A 265 17.35 -17.83 0.09
C GLY A 265 18.05 -18.63 -1.01
N GLU A 266 19.33 -18.40 -1.25
CA GLU A 266 20.16 -19.09 -2.23
C GLU A 266 20.37 -20.57 -1.87
N ASP A 267 20.56 -20.86 -0.59
CA ASP A 267 20.68 -22.17 0.05
C ASP A 267 19.41 -23.00 -0.17
N ILE A 268 18.25 -22.39 0.10
CA ILE A 268 16.92 -22.97 -0.06
C ILE A 268 16.58 -23.17 -1.54
N ASP A 269 16.93 -22.22 -2.43
CA ASP A 269 16.72 -22.39 -3.87
C ASP A 269 17.58 -23.53 -4.44
N LEU A 270 18.84 -23.65 -3.99
CA LEU A 270 19.72 -24.73 -4.41
C LEU A 270 19.21 -26.09 -3.91
N CYS A 271 18.87 -26.21 -2.63
CA CYS A 271 18.32 -27.44 -2.04
C CYS A 271 16.98 -27.84 -2.69
N TRP A 272 16.08 -26.88 -2.94
CA TRP A 272 14.83 -27.14 -3.66
C TRP A 272 15.09 -27.59 -5.11
N ARG A 273 16.08 -27.01 -5.79
CA ARG A 273 16.47 -27.47 -7.14
C ARG A 273 17.13 -28.86 -7.12
N ALA A 274 17.85 -29.22 -6.07
CA ALA A 274 18.35 -30.59 -5.85
C ALA A 274 17.20 -31.60 -5.69
N HIS A 275 16.23 -31.28 -4.82
CA HIS A 275 14.98 -32.05 -4.67
C HIS A 275 14.23 -32.22 -6.00
N VAL A 276 14.11 -31.16 -6.79
CA VAL A 276 13.49 -31.21 -8.14
C VAL A 276 14.29 -32.10 -9.11
N ALA A 277 15.61 -32.17 -8.97
CA ALA A 277 16.49 -33.08 -9.71
C ALA A 277 16.50 -34.53 -9.16
N ALA A 278 15.68 -34.83 -8.14
CA ALA A 278 15.60 -36.10 -7.42
C ALA A 278 16.88 -36.49 -6.64
N ALA A 279 17.63 -35.49 -6.17
CA ALA A 279 18.69 -35.67 -5.18
C ALA A 279 18.19 -35.29 -3.78
N THR A 280 18.63 -36.01 -2.75
CA THR A 280 18.24 -35.77 -1.34
C THR A 280 19.18 -34.79 -0.65
N VAL A 281 18.70 -34.16 0.43
CA VAL A 281 19.45 -33.19 1.25
C VAL A 281 19.43 -33.67 2.70
N HIS A 282 20.59 -33.90 3.31
CA HIS A 282 20.72 -34.55 4.62
C HIS A 282 21.38 -33.67 5.69
N LEU A 283 20.91 -33.84 6.93
CA LEU A 283 21.59 -33.34 8.12
C LEU A 283 22.60 -34.40 8.62
N CYS A 284 23.86 -34.00 8.79
CA CYS A 284 24.89 -34.78 9.46
C CYS A 284 24.93 -34.41 10.96
N PRO A 285 24.46 -35.30 11.85
CA PRO A 285 24.37 -35.01 13.29
C PRO A 285 25.69 -35.15 14.03
N SER A 286 26.65 -35.91 13.49
CA SER A 286 27.89 -36.27 14.19
C SER A 286 28.92 -35.14 14.23
N VAL A 287 28.57 -33.96 13.71
CA VAL A 287 29.43 -32.76 13.67
C VAL A 287 28.60 -31.54 14.08
N ALA A 288 29.14 -30.76 15.01
CA ALA A 288 28.65 -29.43 15.38
C ALA A 288 29.67 -28.37 14.92
N VAL A 289 29.31 -27.57 13.93
CA VAL A 289 30.14 -26.52 13.32
C VAL A 289 29.76 -25.17 13.91
N GLY A 290 30.75 -24.39 14.37
CA GLY A 290 30.52 -23.06 14.94
C GLY A 290 30.28 -22.01 13.84
N HIS A 291 29.29 -21.13 14.01
CA HIS A 291 28.97 -20.07 13.04
C HIS A 291 28.61 -18.76 13.78
N ARG A 292 29.13 -17.61 13.31
CA ARG A 292 28.86 -16.29 13.94
C ARG A 292 27.67 -15.52 13.35
N GLU A 293 27.22 -15.84 12.13
CA GLU A 293 26.19 -15.08 11.39
C GLU A 293 26.60 -13.61 11.10
N ASP A 294 27.90 -13.29 11.09
CA ASP A 294 28.44 -11.95 10.90
C ASP A 294 28.72 -11.61 9.41
N PHE A 295 28.87 -12.62 8.54
CA PHE A 295 28.98 -12.45 7.08
C PHE A 295 27.77 -11.71 6.49
N GLU A 296 26.57 -11.96 7.02
CA GLU A 296 25.34 -11.25 6.65
C GLU A 296 25.27 -9.84 7.26
N GLN A 297 25.65 -9.71 8.54
CA GLN A 297 25.53 -8.45 9.30
C GLN A 297 26.44 -7.33 8.77
N ARG A 298 27.69 -7.67 8.38
CA ARG A 298 28.69 -6.71 7.85
C ARG A 298 28.21 -5.92 6.62
N ARG A 299 27.25 -6.42 5.83
CA ARG A 299 26.78 -5.80 4.57
C ARG A 299 25.71 -4.70 4.70
N GLY A 300 25.20 -4.46 5.91
CA GLY A 300 24.51 -3.22 6.26
C GLY A 300 22.98 -3.15 6.05
N SER A 301 22.29 -2.81 7.15
CA SER A 301 20.85 -2.58 7.32
C SER A 301 19.93 -3.80 7.14
N GLU A 302 19.46 -4.32 8.28
CA GLU A 302 18.36 -5.30 8.43
C GLU A 302 17.13 -4.99 7.55
N GLU A 303 16.84 -3.69 7.35
CA GLU A 303 15.75 -3.19 6.51
C GLU A 303 15.82 -3.67 5.05
N ARG A 304 17.01 -4.04 4.58
CA ARG A 304 17.24 -4.54 3.23
C ARG A 304 17.04 -6.06 3.15
N SER A 305 17.35 -6.79 4.22
CA SER A 305 17.34 -8.25 4.31
C SER A 305 15.93 -8.84 4.31
N GLU A 306 15.01 -8.28 5.11
CA GLU A 306 13.60 -8.71 5.17
C GLU A 306 12.94 -8.61 3.79
N ARG A 307 13.09 -7.44 3.15
CA ARG A 307 12.55 -7.17 1.81
C ARG A 307 13.14 -8.06 0.73
N LEU A 308 14.43 -8.40 0.82
CA LEU A 308 15.08 -9.30 -0.15
C LEU A 308 14.54 -10.72 -0.02
N ALA A 309 14.44 -11.27 1.20
CA ALA A 309 13.83 -12.59 1.38
C ALA A 309 12.38 -12.64 0.90
N LEU A 310 11.52 -11.67 1.24
CA LEU A 310 10.14 -11.63 0.73
C LEU A 310 10.05 -11.64 -0.82
N ARG A 311 11.08 -11.15 -1.52
CA ARG A 311 11.21 -11.25 -2.97
C ARG A 311 11.65 -12.63 -3.42
N HIS A 312 12.61 -13.22 -2.70
CA HIS A 312 13.24 -14.49 -3.02
C HIS A 312 12.34 -15.68 -2.66
N GLU A 313 11.62 -15.66 -1.54
CA GLU A 313 10.54 -16.61 -1.18
C GLU A 313 9.54 -16.76 -2.34
N ALA A 314 8.94 -15.63 -2.76
CA ALA A 314 8.06 -15.58 -3.91
C ALA A 314 8.76 -16.00 -5.22
N ARG A 315 10.06 -15.72 -5.37
CA ARG A 315 10.84 -16.09 -6.55
C ARG A 315 11.05 -17.60 -6.65
N MET A 316 11.47 -18.24 -5.56
CA MET A 316 11.69 -19.69 -5.42
C MET A 316 10.40 -20.46 -5.68
N MET A 317 9.30 -20.04 -5.03
CA MET A 317 7.96 -20.58 -5.27
C MET A 317 7.60 -20.51 -6.77
N LEU A 318 7.80 -19.35 -7.41
CA LEU A 318 7.49 -19.15 -8.82
C LEU A 318 8.47 -19.83 -9.79
N SER A 319 9.73 -20.08 -9.42
CA SER A 319 10.72 -20.75 -10.28
C SER A 319 10.62 -22.27 -10.20
N ASN A 320 10.39 -22.82 -9.01
CA ASN A 320 10.69 -24.22 -8.74
C ASN A 320 9.47 -25.13 -8.95
N TYR A 321 8.25 -24.70 -8.62
CA TYR A 321 7.02 -25.50 -8.80
C TYR A 321 6.62 -25.78 -10.26
N GLU A 322 5.90 -26.88 -10.47
CA GLU A 322 5.23 -27.20 -11.72
C GLU A 322 4.10 -26.22 -12.06
N LEU A 323 3.80 -26.07 -13.35
CA LEU A 323 2.78 -25.13 -13.82
C LEU A 323 1.40 -25.45 -13.23
N PHE A 324 1.04 -26.73 -13.12
CA PHE A 324 -0.25 -27.14 -12.57
C PHE A 324 -0.37 -26.83 -11.07
N ARG A 325 0.72 -26.99 -10.31
CA ARG A 325 0.76 -26.61 -8.88
C ARG A 325 0.67 -25.10 -8.70
N LEU A 326 1.34 -24.32 -9.53
CA LEU A 326 1.24 -22.85 -9.51
C LEU A 326 -0.17 -22.32 -9.73
N LEU A 327 -1.00 -22.97 -10.55
CA LEU A 327 -2.42 -22.58 -10.74
C LEU A 327 -3.22 -22.61 -9.43
N TRP A 328 -2.84 -23.46 -8.47
CA TRP A 328 -3.47 -23.56 -7.15
C TRP A 328 -2.74 -22.76 -6.07
N VAL A 329 -1.40 -22.75 -6.08
CA VAL A 329 -0.60 -22.06 -5.07
C VAL A 329 -0.68 -20.54 -5.23
N ILE A 330 -0.68 -20.00 -6.46
CA ILE A 330 -0.68 -18.54 -6.69
C ILE A 330 -1.93 -17.85 -6.13
N PRO A 331 -3.19 -18.29 -6.39
CA PRO A 331 -4.36 -17.66 -5.80
C PRO A 331 -4.33 -17.66 -4.27
N VAL A 332 -3.89 -18.77 -3.66
CA VAL A 332 -3.80 -18.90 -2.20
C VAL A 332 -2.67 -18.03 -1.63
N ALA A 333 -1.52 -17.93 -2.30
CA ALA A 333 -0.41 -17.04 -1.94
C ALA A 333 -0.81 -15.56 -2.01
N ILE A 334 -1.62 -15.18 -3.02
CA ILE A 334 -2.20 -13.82 -3.14
C ILE A 334 -3.14 -13.53 -1.97
N VAL A 335 -4.02 -14.48 -1.59
CA VAL A 335 -4.89 -14.33 -0.42
C VAL A 335 -4.09 -14.20 0.87
N TYR A 336 -3.06 -15.03 1.09
CA TYR A 336 -2.19 -14.90 2.26
C TYR A 336 -1.42 -13.58 2.30
N SER A 337 -0.87 -13.14 1.15
CA SER A 337 -0.19 -11.84 1.04
C SER A 337 -1.14 -10.66 1.27
N ALA A 338 -2.41 -10.77 0.86
CA ALA A 338 -3.42 -9.75 1.13
C ALA A 338 -3.85 -9.72 2.60
N ILE A 339 -3.99 -10.88 3.24
CA ILE A 339 -4.27 -10.99 4.69
C ILE A 339 -3.11 -10.44 5.51
N ASP A 340 -1.88 -10.81 5.18
CA ASP A 340 -0.67 -10.31 5.85
C ASP A 340 -0.48 -8.81 5.64
N LEU A 341 -0.70 -8.30 4.42
CA LEU A 341 -0.70 -6.87 4.11
C LEU A 341 -1.75 -6.14 4.96
N LEU A 342 -2.99 -6.66 5.02
CA LEU A 342 -4.08 -6.05 5.78
C LEU A 342 -3.81 -6.11 7.29
N ALA A 343 -3.36 -7.24 7.82
CA ALA A 343 -2.96 -7.39 9.21
C ALA A 343 -1.81 -6.43 9.56
N SER A 344 -0.81 -6.30 8.68
CA SER A 344 0.31 -5.37 8.84
C SER A 344 -0.13 -3.90 8.82
N LEU A 345 -1.09 -3.53 7.97
CA LEU A 345 -1.67 -2.20 7.95
C LEU A 345 -2.49 -1.92 9.23
N VAL A 346 -3.26 -2.89 9.71
CA VAL A 346 -4.07 -2.79 10.95
C VAL A 346 -3.19 -2.72 12.20
N LEU A 347 -2.16 -3.56 12.29
CA LEU A 347 -1.18 -3.60 13.39
C LEU A 347 -0.11 -2.48 13.29
N GLY A 348 -0.16 -1.66 12.24
CA GLY A 348 0.75 -0.54 12.04
C GLY A 348 2.17 -0.90 11.59
N ARG A 349 2.43 -2.14 11.17
CA ARG A 349 3.69 -2.62 10.53
C ARG A 349 3.80 -2.12 9.07
N PHE A 350 3.73 -0.80 8.86
CA PHE A 350 3.73 -0.17 7.51
C PHE A 350 4.98 -0.42 6.66
N LYS A 351 6.12 -0.69 7.30
CA LYS A 351 7.37 -1.05 6.62
C LYS A 351 7.21 -2.41 5.93
N HIS A 352 6.89 -3.44 6.72
CA HIS A 352 6.55 -4.79 6.26
C HIS A 352 5.47 -4.78 5.15
N ALA A 353 4.37 -4.03 5.34
CA ALA A 353 3.34 -3.84 4.31
C ALA A 353 3.90 -3.27 2.99
N GLY A 354 4.84 -2.32 3.08
CA GLY A 354 5.57 -1.77 1.94
C GLY A 354 6.53 -2.78 1.30
N ASP A 355 7.18 -3.63 2.09
CA ASP A 355 8.13 -4.63 1.61
C ASP A 355 7.45 -5.82 0.93
N VAL A 356 6.31 -6.28 1.45
CA VAL A 356 5.38 -7.21 0.77
C VAL A 356 4.92 -6.63 -0.57
N THR A 357 4.47 -5.38 -0.59
CA THR A 357 4.07 -4.72 -1.85
C THR A 357 5.24 -4.61 -2.83
N ALA A 358 6.45 -4.32 -2.32
CA ALA A 358 7.67 -4.20 -3.11
C ALA A 358 8.30 -5.54 -3.51
N SER A 359 7.82 -6.67 -2.99
CA SER A 359 8.19 -8.02 -3.42
C SER A 359 7.36 -8.46 -4.62
N VAL A 360 6.04 -8.30 -4.54
CA VAL A 360 5.10 -8.53 -5.65
C VAL A 360 5.46 -7.65 -6.84
N GLY A 361 5.64 -6.35 -6.64
CA GLY A 361 6.01 -5.41 -7.70
C GLY A 361 7.35 -5.72 -8.37
N TRP A 362 8.33 -6.27 -7.62
CA TRP A 362 9.61 -6.67 -8.21
C TRP A 362 9.49 -7.93 -9.06
N ASN A 363 8.76 -8.96 -8.58
CA ASN A 363 8.55 -10.18 -9.36
C ASN A 363 7.73 -9.93 -10.64
N LEU A 364 6.71 -9.06 -10.59
CA LEU A 364 5.97 -8.61 -11.78
C LEU A 364 6.84 -7.82 -12.76
N GLY A 365 7.79 -7.01 -12.28
CA GLY A 365 8.78 -6.34 -13.14
C GLY A 365 9.84 -7.29 -13.73
N ASN A 366 10.04 -8.46 -13.13
CA ASN A 366 11.09 -9.43 -13.46
C ASN A 366 10.52 -10.76 -13.98
N VAL A 367 9.47 -10.68 -14.79
CA VAL A 367 8.77 -11.84 -15.40
C VAL A 367 9.62 -12.52 -16.48
N PHE A 368 10.36 -11.77 -17.31
CA PHE A 368 11.22 -12.40 -18.34
C PHE A 368 12.35 -13.23 -17.72
N THR A 369 12.99 -12.73 -16.66
CA THR A 369 14.01 -13.48 -15.93
C THR A 369 13.43 -14.68 -15.18
N LEU A 370 12.14 -14.63 -14.80
CA LEU A 370 11.43 -15.76 -14.19
C LEU A 370 11.27 -16.92 -15.19
N PHE A 371 10.87 -16.62 -16.43
CA PHE A 371 10.77 -17.64 -17.47
C PHE A 371 12.12 -18.31 -17.76
N SER A 372 13.22 -17.56 -17.75
CA SER A 372 14.58 -18.12 -17.86
C SER A 372 14.91 -19.05 -16.69
N ALA A 373 14.61 -18.65 -15.44
CA ALA A 373 14.81 -19.48 -14.26
C ALA A 373 14.00 -20.79 -14.34
N ARG A 374 12.69 -20.69 -14.64
CA ARG A 374 11.80 -21.86 -14.84
C ARG A 374 12.29 -22.79 -15.96
N SER A 375 12.84 -22.23 -17.03
CA SER A 375 13.41 -23.02 -18.14
C SER A 375 14.63 -23.84 -17.71
N ARG A 376 15.50 -23.30 -16.83
CA ARG A 376 16.62 -24.06 -16.24
C ARG A 376 16.11 -25.19 -15.36
N VAL A 377 15.22 -24.91 -14.40
CA VAL A 377 14.65 -25.93 -13.50
C VAL A 377 13.90 -27.02 -14.27
N LYS A 378 13.20 -26.67 -15.35
CA LYS A 378 12.52 -27.66 -16.21
C LYS A 378 13.50 -28.63 -16.91
N LYS A 379 14.74 -28.24 -17.18
CA LYS A 379 15.76 -29.13 -17.77
C LYS A 379 16.32 -30.12 -16.76
N THR A 380 16.44 -29.74 -15.50
CA THR A 380 17.01 -30.58 -14.44
C THR A 380 15.96 -31.43 -13.72
N ARG A 381 14.67 -31.07 -13.83
CA ARG A 381 13.56 -31.79 -13.18
C ARG A 381 13.52 -33.28 -13.53
N ARG A 382 13.60 -34.13 -12.50
CA ARG A 382 13.42 -35.59 -12.56
C ARG A 382 12.23 -36.08 -11.76
N THR A 383 11.81 -35.36 -10.73
CA THR A 383 10.65 -35.72 -9.90
C THR A 383 9.47 -34.74 -10.07
N HIS A 384 8.26 -35.22 -9.76
CA HIS A 384 7.09 -34.38 -9.61
C HIS A 384 7.08 -33.69 -8.24
N ASP A 385 6.31 -32.60 -8.11
CA ASP A 385 6.25 -31.86 -6.84
C ASP A 385 5.78 -32.73 -5.66
N SER A 386 5.02 -33.80 -5.92
CA SER A 386 4.60 -34.80 -4.92
C SER A 386 5.76 -35.52 -4.22
N GLY A 387 6.95 -35.58 -4.81
CA GLY A 387 8.11 -36.29 -4.23
C GLY A 387 8.67 -35.60 -2.99
N TYR A 388 8.83 -34.27 -3.03
CA TYR A 388 9.48 -33.49 -1.96
C TYR A 388 8.49 -32.70 -1.07
N LEU A 389 7.21 -32.64 -1.44
CA LEU A 389 6.17 -32.00 -0.60
C LEU A 389 5.99 -32.60 0.81
N PRO A 390 6.24 -33.89 1.09
CA PRO A 390 6.21 -34.41 2.46
C PRO A 390 7.26 -33.77 3.38
N LEU A 391 8.37 -33.27 2.82
CA LEU A 391 9.42 -32.55 3.55
C LEU A 391 9.04 -31.07 3.81
N MET A 392 7.98 -30.56 3.17
CA MET A 392 7.49 -29.20 3.37
C MET A 392 6.52 -29.08 4.55
N ARG A 393 6.61 -27.97 5.28
CA ARG A 393 5.79 -27.69 6.47
C ARG A 393 4.37 -27.30 6.07
N GLN A 394 3.35 -28.05 6.49
CA GLN A 394 1.98 -27.83 6.03
C GLN A 394 1.35 -26.49 6.50
N GLY A 395 0.71 -25.79 5.55
CA GLY A 395 0.04 -24.49 5.75
C GLY A 395 1.03 -23.33 5.87
N SER A 396 0.52 -22.08 5.93
CA SER A 396 1.42 -20.92 6.08
C SER A 396 2.03 -20.87 7.48
N SER A 397 3.37 -20.92 7.55
CA SER A 397 4.14 -20.72 8.80
C SER A 397 4.03 -19.27 9.28
N ARG A 398 4.14 -18.32 8.35
CA ARG A 398 3.96 -16.88 8.56
C ARG A 398 2.64 -16.51 9.25
N LEU A 399 1.51 -17.04 8.78
CA LEU A 399 0.21 -16.77 9.42
C LEU A 399 0.11 -17.39 10.83
N LYS A 400 0.74 -18.55 11.06
CA LYS A 400 0.77 -19.20 12.37
C LYS A 400 1.58 -18.39 13.39
N GLY A 401 2.67 -17.73 12.99
CA GLY A 401 3.42 -16.80 13.85
C GLY A 401 2.56 -15.62 14.29
N ILE A 402 1.91 -14.93 13.33
CA ILE A 402 0.98 -13.82 13.60
C ILE A 402 -0.14 -14.22 14.57
N LEU A 403 -0.69 -15.43 14.44
CA LEU A 403 -1.77 -15.94 15.29
C LEU A 403 -1.32 -16.37 16.70
N ARG A 404 -0.05 -16.77 16.88
CA ARG A 404 0.47 -17.21 18.19
C ARG A 404 1.11 -16.09 19.02
N GLY A 405 1.38 -14.93 18.42
CA GLY A 405 2.08 -13.84 19.11
C GLY A 405 3.56 -14.14 19.41
N GLN A 406 4.06 -15.27 18.91
CA GLN A 406 5.48 -15.62 18.84
C GLN A 406 5.88 -15.43 17.37
N ASP A 407 6.72 -14.43 17.06
CA ASP A 407 7.32 -14.23 15.74
C ASP A 407 8.35 -15.37 15.49
N SER A 408 7.86 -16.59 15.24
CA SER A 408 8.66 -17.81 15.16
C SER A 408 9.40 -17.96 13.83
N SER A 409 10.50 -17.21 13.66
CA SER A 409 11.58 -17.47 12.69
C SER A 409 12.78 -16.53 12.93
N GLU A 410 13.37 -16.54 14.15
CA GLU A 410 14.37 -15.54 14.56
C GLU A 410 15.81 -15.75 14.06
N ASN A 411 16.11 -16.79 13.25
CA ASN A 411 17.45 -17.00 12.64
C ASN A 411 17.88 -15.93 11.61
N ARG A 412 17.18 -14.79 11.55
CA ARG A 412 17.50 -13.63 10.72
C ARG A 412 17.33 -12.32 11.49
N VAL A 413 17.30 -12.43 12.82
CA VAL A 413 16.87 -11.37 13.76
C VAL A 413 17.96 -11.09 14.80
N GLN A 414 19.08 -11.82 14.87
CA GLN A 414 20.11 -11.62 15.91
C GLN A 414 20.56 -10.15 16.04
N SER A 415 20.84 -9.45 14.93
CA SER A 415 21.14 -8.01 14.90
C SER A 415 19.94 -7.14 15.30
N ALA A 416 18.77 -7.44 14.73
CA ALA A 416 17.51 -6.77 15.05
C ALA A 416 17.10 -6.97 16.53
N THR A 417 17.55 -8.02 17.22
CA THR A 417 17.15 -8.28 18.61
C THR A 417 17.67 -7.24 19.57
N ASN A 418 18.74 -6.48 19.31
CA ASN A 418 19.15 -5.44 20.27
C ASN A 418 18.20 -4.23 20.21
N ALA A 419 17.95 -3.67 19.02
CA ALA A 419 16.98 -2.59 18.85
C ALA A 419 15.53 -3.03 19.13
N SER A 420 15.19 -4.29 18.79
CA SER A 420 13.85 -4.85 18.98
C SER A 420 13.62 -5.39 20.38
N ARG A 421 14.62 -5.91 21.12
CA ARG A 421 14.47 -6.18 22.55
C ARG A 421 14.39 -4.88 23.33
N GLU A 422 15.08 -3.81 22.93
CA GLU A 422 14.86 -2.51 23.56
C GLU A 422 13.41 -2.04 23.33
N TYR A 423 12.90 -2.09 22.10
CA TYR A 423 11.51 -1.72 21.77
C TYR A 423 10.44 -2.66 22.37
N LEU A 424 10.70 -3.97 22.44
CA LEU A 424 9.77 -4.98 22.97
C LEU A 424 9.84 -5.11 24.49
N ARG A 425 11.00 -4.85 25.12
CA ARG A 425 11.10 -4.65 26.57
C ARG A 425 10.40 -3.35 26.98
N ASP A 426 10.45 -2.32 26.15
CA ASP A 426 9.58 -1.14 26.28
C ASP A 426 8.10 -1.53 26.13
N MET A 427 7.72 -2.35 25.14
CA MET A 427 6.31 -2.75 24.93
C MET A 427 5.77 -3.71 26.00
N THR A 428 6.63 -4.52 26.63
CA THR A 428 6.26 -5.45 27.71
C THR A 428 6.38 -4.83 29.10
N ALA A 429 7.13 -3.74 29.26
CA ALA A 429 6.99 -2.85 30.40
C ALA A 429 5.57 -2.25 30.45
N GLY A 430 5.03 -2.14 31.68
CA GLY A 430 3.65 -1.75 31.94
C GLY A 430 3.05 -0.59 31.13
N PRO A 431 3.73 0.56 30.89
CA PRO A 431 3.08 1.72 30.27
C PRO A 431 2.66 1.54 28.80
N ASN A 432 3.26 0.63 28.03
CA ASN A 432 2.96 0.51 26.60
C ASN A 432 1.76 -0.41 26.30
N ARG A 433 1.45 -1.39 27.17
CA ARG A 433 0.21 -2.20 27.06
C ARG A 433 -1.05 -1.34 27.14
N ALA A 434 -1.07 -0.37 28.05
CA ALA A 434 -2.17 0.58 28.21
C ALA A 434 -2.38 1.43 26.95
N ALA A 435 -1.32 1.81 26.25
CA ALA A 435 -1.41 2.61 25.04
C ALA A 435 -1.98 1.84 23.84
N VAL A 436 -1.60 0.56 23.67
CA VAL A 436 -2.23 -0.33 22.69
C VAL A 436 -3.70 -0.55 23.03
N ALA A 437 -4.03 -0.78 24.31
CA ALA A 437 -5.42 -0.91 24.76
C ALA A 437 -6.25 0.35 24.49
N ILE A 438 -5.70 1.55 24.71
CA ILE A 438 -6.39 2.82 24.38
C ILE A 438 -6.51 3.01 22.87
N PHE A 439 -5.51 2.65 22.07
CA PHE A 439 -5.63 2.69 20.60
C PHE A 439 -6.76 1.77 20.11
N VAL A 440 -6.79 0.53 20.60
CA VAL A 440 -7.86 -0.44 20.31
C VAL A 440 -9.22 0.08 20.80
N LEU A 441 -9.28 0.71 21.98
CA LEU A 441 -10.51 1.31 22.51
C LEU A 441 -11.02 2.47 21.64
N VAL A 442 -10.15 3.38 21.18
CA VAL A 442 -10.54 4.47 20.27
C VAL A 442 -11.03 3.91 18.93
N ALA A 443 -10.32 2.94 18.36
CA ALA A 443 -10.74 2.26 17.13
C ALA A 443 -12.07 1.52 17.30
N ALA A 444 -12.26 0.81 18.42
CA ALA A 444 -13.51 0.13 18.76
C ALA A 444 -14.66 1.12 18.97
N LEU A 445 -14.43 2.27 19.58
CA LEU A 445 -15.43 3.32 19.77
C LEU A 445 -15.82 3.98 18.43
N MET A 446 -14.85 4.21 17.54
CA MET A 446 -15.12 4.65 16.16
C MET A 446 -15.97 3.64 15.39
N VAL A 447 -15.61 2.35 15.44
CA VAL A 447 -16.36 1.27 14.80
C VAL A 447 -17.75 1.12 15.42
N LEU A 448 -17.88 1.21 16.75
CA LEU A 448 -19.16 1.15 17.47
C LEU A 448 -20.10 2.29 17.06
N GLY A 449 -19.57 3.51 16.93
CA GLY A 449 -20.31 4.70 16.52
C GLY A 449 -20.66 4.75 15.03
N ALA A 450 -19.93 4.02 14.18
CA ALA A 450 -20.20 3.86 12.75
C ALA A 450 -20.81 2.49 12.38
N ARG A 451 -21.14 1.64 13.35
CA ARG A 451 -21.51 0.22 13.11
C ARG A 451 -22.67 0.05 12.13
N ASN A 452 -23.67 0.92 12.20
CA ASN A 452 -24.85 0.89 11.33
C ASN A 452 -24.57 1.57 9.97
N LEU A 453 -23.50 2.36 9.82
CA LEU A 453 -23.00 2.86 8.53
C LEU A 453 -22.17 1.80 7.79
N ILE A 454 -21.50 0.93 8.55
CA ILE A 454 -20.72 -0.20 8.04
C ILE A 454 -21.66 -1.31 7.55
N SER A 455 -22.66 -1.69 8.36
CA SER A 455 -23.59 -2.78 8.03
C SER A 455 -24.83 -2.33 7.25
N GLY A 456 -25.46 -1.23 7.65
CA GLY A 456 -26.74 -0.75 7.14
C GLY A 456 -26.66 0.15 5.89
N PRO A 457 -27.81 0.62 5.37
CA PRO A 457 -27.86 1.47 4.19
C PRO A 457 -27.21 2.83 4.44
N LEU A 458 -26.40 3.30 3.49
CA LEU A 458 -25.88 4.67 3.49
C LEU A 458 -26.91 5.61 2.87
N PRO A 459 -27.49 6.56 3.63
CA PRO A 459 -28.50 7.46 3.12
C PRO A 459 -27.84 8.46 2.17
N VAL A 460 -28.55 8.84 1.10
CA VAL A 460 -28.18 9.99 0.27
C VAL A 460 -28.47 11.26 1.06
N PHE A 461 -27.44 11.83 1.67
CA PHE A 461 -27.56 12.96 2.61
C PHE A 461 -26.42 13.97 2.40
N ARG A 462 -26.78 15.20 2.03
CA ARG A 462 -25.86 16.31 1.71
C ARG A 462 -24.70 15.86 0.83
N GLU A 463 -23.45 15.85 1.33
CA GLU A 463 -22.30 15.51 0.49
C GLU A 463 -22.05 14.00 0.34
N PHE A 464 -22.75 13.15 1.09
CA PHE A 464 -22.70 11.69 0.98
C PHE A 464 -23.65 11.21 -0.12
N ILE A 465 -23.51 11.81 -1.31
CA ILE A 465 -24.33 11.59 -2.51
C ILE A 465 -24.11 10.17 -3.05
N ASP A 466 -25.07 9.61 -3.80
CA ASP A 466 -24.90 8.29 -4.38
C ASP A 466 -23.83 8.24 -5.49
N ALA A 467 -23.16 7.10 -5.59
CA ALA A 467 -22.06 6.88 -6.54
C ALA A 467 -22.54 6.32 -7.89
N GLY A 468 -23.85 6.13 -8.07
CA GLY A 468 -24.42 5.45 -9.23
C GLY A 468 -24.17 3.94 -9.22
N SER A 469 -24.50 3.28 -10.33
CA SER A 469 -24.54 1.81 -10.42
C SER A 469 -23.24 1.14 -10.88
N SER A 470 -22.29 1.88 -11.49
CA SER A 470 -21.07 1.29 -12.04
C SER A 470 -19.85 2.22 -12.01
N GLY A 471 -18.73 1.73 -11.46
CA GLY A 471 -17.45 2.44 -11.49
C GLY A 471 -16.90 2.66 -12.90
N GLY A 472 -17.23 1.78 -13.85
CA GLY A 472 -16.88 1.97 -15.27
C GLY A 472 -17.63 3.14 -15.92
N GLN A 473 -18.84 3.43 -15.46
CA GLN A 473 -19.63 4.56 -15.95
C GLN A 473 -19.06 5.89 -15.43
N LEU A 474 -18.68 5.97 -14.15
CA LEU A 474 -17.97 7.13 -13.58
C LEU A 474 -16.63 7.39 -14.29
N LEU A 475 -15.87 6.34 -14.60
CA LEU A 475 -14.66 6.43 -15.41
C LEU A 475 -14.95 6.95 -16.81
N SER A 476 -16.04 6.50 -17.44
CA SER A 476 -16.41 6.91 -18.78
C SER A 476 -16.70 8.41 -18.90
N GLU A 477 -17.33 9.05 -17.89
CA GLU A 477 -17.56 10.50 -17.89
C GLU A 477 -16.25 11.31 -17.88
N TRP A 478 -15.21 10.83 -17.19
CA TRP A 478 -13.90 11.47 -17.23
C TRP A 478 -13.23 11.33 -18.61
N PHE A 479 -13.31 10.15 -19.24
CA PHE A 479 -12.74 9.93 -20.58
C PHE A 479 -13.48 10.67 -21.68
N THR A 480 -14.81 10.72 -21.63
CA THR A 480 -15.60 11.46 -22.63
C THR A 480 -15.33 12.95 -22.50
N GLY A 481 -15.33 13.51 -21.29
CA GLY A 481 -15.24 14.95 -21.05
C GLY A 481 -16.58 15.68 -21.16
N TRP A 482 -17.69 14.94 -21.03
CA TRP A 482 -19.06 15.46 -20.98
C TRP A 482 -19.68 15.11 -19.62
N ARG A 483 -20.24 16.11 -18.93
CA ARG A 483 -20.86 15.92 -17.61
C ARG A 483 -22.37 15.96 -17.72
N ASN A 484 -23.04 15.05 -17.02
CA ASN A 484 -24.50 15.02 -16.89
C ASN A 484 -24.99 15.89 -15.71
N ALA A 485 -24.37 17.06 -15.52
CA ALA A 485 -24.74 18.06 -14.51
C ALA A 485 -25.61 19.17 -15.16
N GLY A 486 -26.63 19.65 -14.45
CA GLY A 486 -27.59 20.60 -15.05
C GLY A 486 -28.33 19.97 -16.24
N LEU A 487 -28.34 20.69 -17.37
CA LEU A 487 -28.85 20.16 -18.65
C LEU A 487 -27.75 19.46 -19.49
N GLY A 488 -26.55 19.28 -18.94
CA GLY A 488 -25.39 18.68 -19.58
C GLY A 488 -24.37 19.73 -20.02
N GLU A 489 -23.06 19.45 -19.92
CA GLU A 489 -22.01 20.43 -20.22
C GLU A 489 -20.67 19.81 -20.67
N PRO A 490 -19.91 20.50 -21.55
CA PRO A 490 -18.56 20.10 -21.95
C PRO A 490 -17.54 20.51 -20.86
N ALA A 491 -17.19 19.54 -20.00
CA ALA A 491 -16.25 19.72 -18.90
C ALA A 491 -15.65 18.38 -18.44
N ILE A 492 -14.43 18.40 -17.90
CA ILE A 492 -13.80 17.20 -17.33
C ILE A 492 -14.31 17.00 -15.91
N ALA A 493 -14.73 15.77 -15.58
CA ALA A 493 -15.28 15.44 -14.27
C ALA A 493 -14.27 15.73 -13.13
N PRO A 494 -14.72 16.28 -11.98
CA PRO A 494 -13.86 16.53 -10.81
C PRO A 494 -13.14 15.25 -10.36
N GLY A 495 -11.89 15.36 -9.87
CA GLY A 495 -11.01 14.21 -9.62
C GLY A 495 -11.57 13.11 -8.71
N LEU A 496 -12.50 13.45 -7.81
CA LEU A 496 -13.30 12.53 -7.02
C LEU A 496 -14.03 11.47 -7.85
N VAL A 497 -14.59 11.84 -9.01
CA VAL A 497 -15.41 10.97 -9.86
C VAL A 497 -14.60 9.82 -10.48
N PRO A 498 -13.51 10.05 -11.25
CA PRO A 498 -12.67 8.97 -11.74
C PRO A 498 -11.93 8.26 -10.59
N GLY A 499 -11.60 8.95 -9.50
CA GLY A 499 -11.01 8.33 -8.31
C GLY A 499 -11.93 7.26 -7.71
N LEU A 500 -13.21 7.58 -7.50
CA LEU A 500 -14.21 6.64 -7.01
C LEU A 500 -14.51 5.53 -8.04
N GLY A 501 -14.53 5.86 -9.33
CA GLY A 501 -14.66 4.88 -10.42
C GLY A 501 -13.50 3.87 -10.46
N LEU A 502 -12.26 4.32 -10.26
CA LEU A 502 -11.08 3.45 -10.14
C LEU A 502 -11.18 2.54 -8.91
N VAL A 503 -11.50 3.08 -7.74
CA VAL A 503 -11.66 2.28 -6.50
C VAL A 503 -12.79 1.26 -6.65
N GLY A 504 -13.94 1.66 -7.21
CA GLY A 504 -15.05 0.76 -7.51
C GLY A 504 -14.66 -0.35 -8.50
N SER A 505 -13.82 -0.04 -9.50
CA SER A 505 -13.34 -1.03 -10.48
C SER A 505 -12.33 -2.01 -9.86
N VAL A 506 -11.43 -1.54 -8.99
CA VAL A 506 -10.51 -2.40 -8.21
C VAL A 506 -11.28 -3.31 -7.25
N LEU A 507 -12.42 -2.85 -6.72
CA LEU A 507 -13.35 -3.62 -5.90
C LEU A 507 -14.36 -4.42 -6.74
N PHE A 508 -14.00 -4.81 -7.97
CA PHE A 508 -14.80 -5.65 -8.88
C PHE A 508 -16.23 -5.15 -9.13
N GLY A 509 -16.44 -3.83 -9.14
CA GLY A 509 -17.73 -3.19 -9.35
C GLY A 509 -18.51 -2.88 -8.07
N ALA A 510 -17.98 -3.17 -6.87
CA ALA A 510 -18.63 -2.90 -5.59
C ALA A 510 -18.61 -1.40 -5.22
N ILE A 511 -19.31 -0.57 -6.01
CA ILE A 511 -19.32 0.89 -5.89
C ILE A 511 -19.89 1.39 -4.56
N GLY A 512 -20.86 0.68 -3.97
CA GLY A 512 -21.35 0.97 -2.61
C GLY A 512 -20.28 0.76 -1.52
N LEU A 513 -19.38 -0.21 -1.69
CA LEU A 513 -18.23 -0.40 -0.80
C LEU A 513 -17.19 0.72 -1.00
N ALA A 514 -16.97 1.15 -2.24
CA ALA A 514 -16.11 2.30 -2.54
C ALA A 514 -16.63 3.59 -1.86
N ARG A 515 -17.95 3.85 -1.92
CA ARG A 515 -18.63 4.96 -1.23
C ARG A 515 -18.49 4.86 0.30
N ARG A 516 -18.67 3.66 0.90
CA ARG A 516 -18.43 3.42 2.34
C ARG A 516 -16.98 3.71 2.74
N LEU A 517 -16.00 3.22 1.98
CA LEU A 517 -14.58 3.45 2.26
C LEU A 517 -14.20 4.94 2.14
N MET A 518 -14.73 5.63 1.14
CA MET A 518 -14.54 7.08 0.92
C MET A 518 -15.00 7.94 2.10
N ILE A 519 -16.03 7.49 2.84
CA ILE A 519 -16.58 8.17 4.02
C ILE A 519 -15.85 7.75 5.31
N LEU A 520 -15.60 6.45 5.50
CA LEU A 520 -15.11 5.90 6.77
C LEU A 520 -13.58 5.85 6.91
N MET A 521 -12.83 5.62 5.83
CA MET A 521 -11.36 5.58 5.88
C MET A 521 -10.72 6.90 6.34
N PRO A 522 -11.23 8.10 5.96
CA PRO A 522 -10.71 9.38 6.47
C PRO A 522 -10.63 9.48 8.00
N LEU A 523 -11.60 8.92 8.73
CA LEU A 523 -11.62 8.90 10.20
C LEU A 523 -10.42 8.13 10.77
N LEU A 524 -10.20 6.92 10.26
CA LEU A 524 -9.10 6.06 10.68
C LEU A 524 -7.74 6.64 10.27
N VAL A 525 -7.64 7.16 9.04
CA VAL A 525 -6.40 7.75 8.50
C VAL A 525 -6.00 9.02 9.25
N GLY A 526 -6.94 9.88 9.63
CA GLY A 526 -6.67 11.07 10.43
C GLY A 526 -6.23 10.75 11.86
N ALA A 527 -6.96 9.88 12.57
CA ALA A 527 -6.60 9.42 13.91
C ALA A 527 -5.21 8.76 13.96
N MET A 528 -4.93 7.85 13.01
CA MET A 528 -3.62 7.25 12.82
C MET A 528 -2.54 8.27 12.46
N GLY A 529 -2.88 9.30 11.69
CA GLY A 529 -2.00 10.41 11.37
C GLY A 529 -1.58 11.19 12.62
N ALA A 530 -2.50 11.50 13.52
CA ALA A 530 -2.21 12.17 14.79
C ALA A 530 -1.33 11.31 15.71
N TRP A 531 -1.58 10.00 15.79
CA TRP A 531 -0.68 9.06 16.48
C TRP A 531 0.74 9.09 15.89
N LYS A 532 0.87 9.02 14.56
CA LYS A 532 2.17 9.01 13.88
C LYS A 532 2.88 10.36 13.90
N LEU A 533 2.17 11.48 14.02
CA LEU A 533 2.74 12.82 14.10
C LEU A 533 3.83 12.85 15.18
N PHE A 534 3.51 12.41 16.39
CA PHE A 534 4.41 12.42 17.54
C PHE A 534 5.32 11.17 17.67
N LEU A 535 5.48 10.36 16.62
CA LEU A 535 6.34 9.17 16.68
C LEU A 535 7.82 9.50 16.95
N GLY A 536 8.28 10.73 16.64
CA GLY A 536 9.64 11.20 16.92
C GLY A 536 9.87 11.69 18.36
N THR A 537 8.85 11.74 19.21
CA THR A 537 9.01 12.22 20.60
C THR A 537 9.39 11.12 21.58
N HIS A 538 9.35 9.85 21.16
CA HIS A 538 9.50 8.63 21.97
C HIS A 538 8.45 8.46 23.11
N SER A 539 7.75 9.53 23.52
CA SER A 539 6.66 9.49 24.50
C SER A 539 5.41 8.76 23.98
N THR A 540 5.04 7.66 24.63
CA THR A 540 3.77 6.97 24.35
C THR A 540 2.56 7.73 24.87
N ARG A 541 2.65 8.41 26.02
CA ARG A 541 1.53 9.20 26.59
C ARG A 541 1.12 10.33 25.66
N THR A 542 2.10 10.98 25.02
CA THR A 542 1.87 12.02 24.01
C THR A 542 1.12 11.48 22.78
N ARG A 543 1.51 10.30 22.28
CA ARG A 543 0.84 9.65 21.15
C ARG A 543 -0.62 9.28 21.47
N VAL A 544 -0.87 8.78 22.69
CA VAL A 544 -2.23 8.51 23.19
C VAL A 544 -3.06 9.79 23.31
N ALA A 545 -2.50 10.86 23.89
CA ALA A 545 -3.19 12.14 24.05
C ALA A 545 -3.56 12.77 22.69
N ALA A 546 -2.66 12.71 21.70
CA ALA A 546 -2.92 13.15 20.34
C ALA A 546 -4.04 12.32 19.66
N LEU A 547 -4.01 10.99 19.84
CA LEU A 547 -5.04 10.10 19.32
C LEU A 547 -6.42 10.41 19.91
N LEU A 548 -6.51 10.66 21.22
CA LEU A 548 -7.76 11.02 21.88
C LEU A 548 -8.27 12.40 21.43
N ALA A 549 -7.41 13.42 21.42
CA ALA A 549 -7.76 14.80 21.07
C ALA A 549 -8.16 14.99 19.59
N TYR A 550 -7.57 14.20 18.68
CA TYR A 550 -7.82 14.26 17.24
C TYR A 550 -8.82 13.22 16.75
N GLY A 551 -8.72 11.98 17.23
CA GLY A 551 -9.59 10.87 16.85
C GLY A 551 -11.03 11.10 17.28
N LEU A 552 -11.23 11.51 18.53
CA LEU A 552 -12.55 11.68 19.14
C LEU A 552 -13.01 13.14 19.14
N ASN A 553 -12.54 13.98 18.23
CA ASN A 553 -12.87 15.40 18.26
C ASN A 553 -14.34 15.65 17.84
N PRO A 554 -15.13 16.44 18.62
CA PRO A 554 -16.53 16.71 18.29
C PRO A 554 -16.79 17.31 16.90
N VAL A 555 -15.88 18.16 16.39
CA VAL A 555 -16.02 18.77 15.05
C VAL A 555 -15.98 17.70 13.95
N VAL A 556 -15.17 16.66 14.13
CA VAL A 556 -14.98 15.56 13.18
C VAL A 556 -16.20 14.64 13.19
N LEU A 557 -16.76 14.38 14.37
CA LEU A 557 -17.97 13.57 14.51
C LEU A 557 -19.21 14.32 14.00
N ASN A 558 -19.30 15.63 14.21
CA ASN A 558 -20.30 16.47 13.55
C ASN A 558 -20.12 16.49 12.03
N ALA A 559 -18.89 16.47 11.50
CA ALA A 559 -18.68 16.34 10.06
C ALA A 559 -19.20 14.99 9.48
N VAL A 560 -19.24 13.92 10.27
CA VAL A 560 -19.91 12.66 9.89
C VAL A 560 -21.42 12.81 9.97
N ALA A 561 -21.94 13.31 11.09
CA ALA A 561 -23.37 13.51 11.34
C ALA A 561 -24.06 14.38 10.28
N GLU A 562 -23.41 15.51 9.95
CA GLU A 562 -23.89 16.53 9.00
C GLU A 562 -23.52 16.21 7.54
N GLY A 563 -22.91 15.05 7.27
CA GLY A 563 -22.59 14.58 5.92
C GLY A 563 -21.56 15.43 5.16
N ARG A 564 -20.51 15.93 5.84
CA ARG A 564 -19.48 16.85 5.30
C ARG A 564 -18.20 16.10 4.90
N LEU A 565 -18.22 15.45 3.73
CA LEU A 565 -17.08 14.72 3.15
C LEU A 565 -15.82 15.59 3.01
N GLN A 566 -15.93 16.85 2.59
CA GLN A 566 -14.77 17.73 2.38
C GLN A 566 -13.93 17.87 3.67
N ALA A 567 -14.61 18.07 4.79
CA ALA A 567 -13.99 18.26 6.10
C ALA A 567 -13.28 16.99 6.57
N LEU A 568 -13.84 15.81 6.31
CA LEU A 568 -13.24 14.51 6.63
C LEU A 568 -11.92 14.27 5.86
N TRP A 569 -11.82 14.70 4.59
CA TRP A 569 -10.58 14.54 3.82
C TRP A 569 -9.49 15.55 4.20
N VAL A 570 -9.86 16.76 4.61
CA VAL A 570 -8.92 17.72 5.24
C VAL A 570 -8.40 17.16 6.57
N TYR A 571 -9.29 16.63 7.41
CA TYR A 571 -8.94 15.92 8.65
C TYR A 571 -7.97 14.76 8.42
N ALA A 572 -8.25 13.90 7.44
CA ALA A 572 -7.39 12.75 7.14
C ALA A 572 -5.96 13.17 6.74
N ALA A 573 -5.81 14.27 6.02
CA ALA A 573 -4.51 14.72 5.48
C ALA A 573 -3.69 15.59 6.45
N ALA A 574 -4.34 16.40 7.29
CA ALA A 574 -3.68 17.46 8.08
C ALA A 574 -2.49 16.99 8.94
N PRO A 575 -2.58 15.94 9.77
CA PRO A 575 -1.46 15.52 10.61
C PRO A 575 -0.32 14.88 9.80
N TRP A 576 -0.62 14.20 8.68
CA TRP A 576 0.40 13.63 7.80
C TRP A 576 1.17 14.71 7.06
N LEU A 577 0.47 15.75 6.59
CA LEU A 577 1.07 16.91 5.93
C LEU A 577 1.98 17.66 6.91
N LEU A 578 1.51 17.96 8.12
CA LEU A 578 2.30 18.61 9.17
C LEU A 578 3.56 17.81 9.49
N ARG A 579 3.41 16.51 9.79
CA ARG A 579 4.53 15.61 10.08
C ARG A 579 5.56 15.63 8.94
N ARG A 580 5.09 15.51 7.69
CA ARG A 580 5.94 15.50 6.49
C ARG A 580 6.71 16.80 6.33
N LEU A 581 6.04 17.95 6.44
CA LEU A 581 6.64 19.26 6.28
C LEU A 581 7.62 19.59 7.42
N ALA A 582 7.30 19.22 8.66
CA ALA A 582 8.18 19.42 9.81
C ALA A 582 9.45 18.54 9.74
N MET A 583 9.33 17.28 9.31
CA MET A 583 10.48 16.42 9.00
C MET A 583 11.38 17.01 7.91
N GLN A 584 10.79 17.55 6.82
CA GLN A 584 11.54 18.20 5.73
C GLN A 584 12.23 19.50 6.17
N ALA A 585 11.61 20.26 7.06
CA ALA A 585 12.16 21.49 7.60
C ALA A 585 13.26 21.25 8.64
N GLY A 586 13.26 20.09 9.31
CA GLY A 586 14.18 19.75 10.40
C GLY A 586 13.82 20.49 11.69
N ILE A 587 12.53 20.45 12.08
CA ILE A 587 12.01 21.13 13.28
C ILE A 587 11.75 20.11 14.39
N LYS A 588 12.37 20.30 15.56
CA LYS A 588 12.10 19.50 16.77
C LYS A 588 10.61 19.51 17.13
N PRO A 589 9.99 18.35 17.48
CA PRO A 589 10.58 17.02 17.70
C PRO A 589 10.46 16.08 16.48
N PHE A 590 10.36 16.65 15.27
CA PHE A 590 10.16 15.90 14.02
C PHE A 590 11.45 15.80 13.19
N ASP A 591 12.57 16.32 13.67
CA ASP A 591 13.88 16.14 13.07
C ASP A 591 14.40 14.70 13.26
N ARG A 592 15.18 14.23 12.27
CA ARG A 592 15.87 12.94 12.30
C ARG A 592 17.29 13.16 11.76
N PRO A 593 18.24 13.63 12.58
CA PRO A 593 19.58 14.00 12.13
C PRO A 593 20.38 12.79 11.61
N GLU A 594 20.07 11.58 12.10
CA GLU A 594 20.74 10.32 11.76
C GLU A 594 20.45 9.81 10.33
N LEU A 595 19.37 10.25 9.69
CA LEU A 595 18.92 9.71 8.40
C LEU A 595 19.16 10.69 7.24
N PRO A 596 19.84 10.27 6.15
CA PRO A 596 20.05 11.13 4.98
C PRO A 596 18.71 11.45 4.32
N LEU A 597 18.34 12.73 4.31
CA LEU A 597 17.09 13.20 3.72
C LEU A 597 17.01 12.89 2.21
N PRO A 598 15.87 12.40 1.70
CA PRO A 598 15.70 12.14 0.27
C PRO A 598 15.79 13.44 -0.56
N PRO A 599 16.08 13.39 -1.87
CA PRO A 599 16.25 14.57 -2.69
C PRO A 599 15.01 15.49 -2.67
N ARG A 600 15.23 16.82 -2.69
CA ARG A 600 14.16 17.83 -2.56
C ARG A 600 12.96 17.60 -3.49
N LEU A 601 13.20 17.17 -4.73
CA LEU A 601 12.13 16.89 -5.68
C LEU A 601 11.21 15.74 -5.25
N ARG A 602 11.77 14.68 -4.62
CA ARG A 602 10.99 13.57 -4.05
C ARG A 602 10.24 13.98 -2.78
N GLN A 603 10.83 14.88 -1.99
CA GLN A 603 10.17 15.49 -0.83
C GLN A 603 8.92 16.25 -1.25
N LEU A 604 9.06 17.14 -2.24
CA LEU A 604 7.98 17.94 -2.85
C LEU A 604 6.95 17.08 -3.58
N ALA A 605 7.36 16.07 -4.36
CA ALA A 605 6.44 15.21 -5.11
C ALA A 605 5.39 14.54 -4.21
N GLY A 606 5.78 14.10 -3.01
CA GLY A 606 4.82 13.52 -2.06
C GLY A 606 4.17 14.50 -1.08
N THR A 607 4.55 15.78 -1.02
CA THR A 607 3.66 16.81 -0.42
C THR A 607 2.59 17.20 -1.42
N ALA A 608 2.98 17.35 -2.70
CA ALA A 608 2.09 17.54 -3.83
C ALA A 608 1.07 16.40 -3.97
N LEU A 609 1.46 15.14 -3.77
CA LEU A 609 0.53 14.02 -3.78
C LEU A 609 -0.58 14.13 -2.71
N ILE A 610 -0.26 14.66 -1.52
CA ILE A 610 -1.27 14.90 -0.46
C ILE A 610 -2.20 16.05 -0.86
N PHE A 611 -1.66 17.15 -1.38
CA PHE A 611 -2.47 18.27 -1.89
C PHE A 611 -3.34 17.89 -3.09
N ALA A 612 -2.83 17.08 -4.01
CA ALA A 612 -3.59 16.57 -5.16
C ALA A 612 -4.71 15.62 -4.72
N LEU A 613 -4.45 14.76 -3.74
CA LEU A 613 -5.46 13.86 -3.17
C LEU A 613 -6.59 14.64 -2.51
N VAL A 614 -6.28 15.58 -1.60
CA VAL A 614 -7.32 16.42 -0.97
C VAL A 614 -8.01 17.30 -2.01
N GLY A 615 -7.25 17.94 -2.90
CA GLY A 615 -7.77 18.81 -3.95
C GLY A 615 -8.69 18.10 -4.95
N SER A 616 -8.52 16.79 -5.15
CA SER A 616 -9.42 15.99 -5.99
C SER A 616 -10.83 15.88 -5.40
N VAL A 617 -10.95 16.01 -4.07
CA VAL A 617 -12.21 16.01 -3.30
C VAL A 617 -12.69 17.44 -3.01
N THR A 618 -11.77 18.35 -2.67
CA THR A 618 -12.04 19.75 -2.33
C THR A 618 -10.80 20.64 -2.56
N PRO A 619 -10.79 21.50 -3.60
CA PRO A 619 -9.72 22.45 -3.85
C PRO A 619 -9.57 23.45 -2.69
N LEU A 620 -10.70 23.92 -2.14
CA LEU A 620 -10.71 24.77 -0.95
C LEU A 620 -10.06 24.07 0.24
N GLY A 621 -10.34 22.79 0.48
CA GLY A 621 -9.68 22.01 1.53
C GLY A 621 -8.16 21.94 1.37
N ALA A 622 -7.65 21.80 0.14
CA ALA A 622 -6.20 21.86 -0.13
C ALA A 622 -5.61 23.26 0.15
N VAL A 623 -6.34 24.33 -0.16
CA VAL A 623 -5.94 25.72 0.18
C VAL A 623 -5.96 25.96 1.69
N ILE A 624 -7.02 25.52 2.40
CA ILE A 624 -7.12 25.63 3.88
C ILE A 624 -5.96 24.88 4.54
N LEU A 625 -5.61 23.68 4.07
CA LEU A 625 -4.42 22.96 4.54
C LEU A 625 -3.13 23.74 4.29
N ALA A 626 -2.94 24.31 3.09
CA ALA A 626 -1.74 25.09 2.78
C ALA A 626 -1.63 26.34 3.67
N LEU A 627 -2.72 27.10 3.83
CA LEU A 627 -2.79 28.25 4.74
C LEU A 627 -2.51 27.85 6.19
N SER A 628 -3.02 26.71 6.65
CA SER A 628 -2.75 26.19 7.99
C SER A 628 -1.26 25.92 8.23
N MET A 629 -0.59 25.28 7.27
CA MET A 629 0.85 25.02 7.34
C MET A 629 1.67 26.33 7.23
N LEU A 630 1.19 27.31 6.47
CA LEU A 630 1.79 28.64 6.37
C LEU A 630 1.64 29.45 7.67
N VAL A 631 0.51 29.38 8.37
CA VAL A 631 0.32 29.99 9.70
C VAL A 631 1.30 29.38 10.70
N LEU A 632 1.42 28.04 10.75
CA LEU A 632 2.41 27.37 11.60
C LEU A 632 3.86 27.76 11.24
N ALA A 633 4.16 27.94 9.95
CA ALA A 633 5.48 28.41 9.49
C ALA A 633 5.74 29.88 9.87
N ALA A 634 4.75 30.76 9.73
CA ALA A 634 4.86 32.17 10.09
C ALA A 634 5.16 32.35 11.58
N VAL A 635 4.39 31.68 12.46
CA VAL A 635 4.64 31.72 13.92
C VAL A 635 6.00 31.11 14.26
N SER A 636 6.38 30.01 13.62
CA SER A 636 7.72 29.41 13.79
C SER A 636 8.86 30.35 13.37
N SER A 637 8.62 31.24 12.41
CA SER A 637 9.60 32.22 11.91
C SER A 637 9.84 33.38 12.87
N LEU A 638 8.99 33.60 13.87
CA LEU A 638 9.18 34.59 14.94
C LEU A 638 10.17 34.10 16.02
N SER A 639 10.90 33.01 15.76
CA SER A 639 11.91 32.42 16.63
C SER A 639 13.26 32.27 15.92
N HIS A 640 14.32 31.89 16.64
CA HIS A 640 15.66 31.60 16.07
C HIS A 640 15.72 30.54 14.95
N HIS A 641 14.59 29.92 14.57
CA HIS A 641 14.48 28.88 13.53
C HIS A 641 13.93 29.41 12.18
N ALA A 642 14.12 30.70 11.88
CA ALA A 642 13.65 31.33 10.64
C ALA A 642 14.16 30.66 9.33
N LYS A 643 15.22 29.84 9.37
CA LYS A 643 15.68 29.04 8.22
C LYS A 643 14.81 27.80 8.01
N GLN A 644 14.44 27.10 9.08
CA GLN A 644 13.55 25.95 9.07
C GLN A 644 12.11 26.37 8.72
N ALA A 645 11.63 27.47 9.31
CA ALA A 645 10.32 28.05 9.00
C ALA A 645 10.16 28.38 7.50
N ARG A 646 11.15 29.06 6.90
CA ARG A 646 11.17 29.33 5.45
C ARG A 646 11.21 28.06 4.60
N ARG A 647 11.91 27.00 5.02
CA ARG A 647 11.86 25.69 4.35
C ARG A 647 10.47 25.06 4.42
N MET A 648 9.81 25.13 5.56
CA MET A 648 8.45 24.59 5.73
C MET A 648 7.45 25.32 4.82
N ALA A 649 7.50 26.66 4.78
CA ALA A 649 6.70 27.47 3.88
C ALA A 649 6.99 27.17 2.40
N ALA A 650 8.26 27.13 1.99
CA ALA A 650 8.66 26.82 0.62
C ALA A 650 8.25 25.39 0.18
N SER A 651 8.34 24.40 1.06
CA SER A 651 7.87 23.03 0.79
C SER A 651 6.34 22.92 0.72
N THR A 652 5.63 23.78 1.45
CA THR A 652 4.15 23.89 1.40
C THR A 652 3.73 24.48 0.06
N VAL A 653 4.26 25.65 -0.30
CA VAL A 653 3.95 26.35 -1.56
C VAL A 653 4.42 25.54 -2.77
N GLY A 654 5.65 25.00 -2.74
CA GLY A 654 6.16 24.15 -3.82
C GLY A 654 5.36 22.85 -3.98
N GLY A 655 4.90 22.25 -2.88
CA GLY A 655 4.00 21.10 -2.91
C GLY A 655 2.64 21.44 -3.53
N LEU A 656 2.04 22.57 -3.13
CA LEU A 656 0.76 23.03 -3.68
C LEU A 656 0.86 23.34 -5.18
N ILE A 657 1.90 24.07 -5.61
CA ILE A 657 2.15 24.39 -7.02
C ILE A 657 2.33 23.12 -7.85
N LEU A 658 3.11 22.15 -7.35
CA LEU A 658 3.37 20.89 -8.05
C LEU A 658 2.14 19.95 -8.07
N ALA A 659 1.10 20.23 -7.25
CA ALA A 659 -0.20 19.56 -7.31
C ALA A 659 -1.13 20.14 -8.39
N ILE A 660 -0.93 21.40 -8.81
CA ILE A 660 -1.81 22.09 -9.78
C ILE A 660 -2.04 21.27 -11.07
N PRO A 661 -1.03 20.64 -11.72
CA PRO A 661 -1.26 19.86 -12.94
C PRO A 661 -2.31 18.73 -12.80
N VAL A 662 -2.46 18.15 -11.60
CA VAL A 662 -3.46 17.09 -11.33
C VAL A 662 -4.87 17.66 -11.15
N LEU A 663 -4.98 18.94 -10.76
CA LEU A 663 -6.25 19.65 -10.56
C LEU A 663 -6.61 20.58 -11.73
N LEU A 664 -5.65 20.79 -12.65
CA LEU A 664 -5.70 21.78 -13.72
C LEU A 664 -6.97 21.74 -14.58
N PRO A 665 -7.50 20.57 -15.02
CA PRO A 665 -8.68 20.55 -15.89
C PRO A 665 -9.92 21.17 -15.23
N TRP A 666 -10.10 20.91 -13.94
CA TRP A 666 -11.24 21.43 -13.18
C TRP A 666 -11.01 22.89 -12.75
N LEU A 667 -9.80 23.20 -12.24
CA LEU A 667 -9.42 24.59 -11.91
C LEU A 667 -9.62 25.53 -13.10
N LEU A 668 -9.19 25.11 -14.29
CA LEU A 668 -9.30 25.92 -15.50
C LEU A 668 -10.76 26.05 -15.96
N ALA A 669 -11.55 24.98 -15.90
CA ALA A 669 -12.97 25.03 -16.26
C ALA A 669 -13.75 26.02 -15.38
N SER A 670 -13.57 25.95 -14.05
CA SER A 670 -14.26 26.84 -13.11
C SER A 670 -13.80 28.31 -13.20
N VAL A 671 -12.49 28.55 -13.36
CA VAL A 671 -11.95 29.93 -13.47
C VAL A 671 -12.37 30.59 -14.78
N LEU A 672 -12.31 29.88 -15.91
CA LEU A 672 -12.71 30.44 -17.21
C LEU A 672 -14.22 30.70 -17.32
N ARG A 673 -15.04 29.90 -16.63
CA ARG A 673 -16.51 30.04 -16.58
C ARG A 673 -17.00 30.97 -15.46
N GLY A 674 -16.11 31.54 -14.66
CA GLY A 674 -16.44 32.54 -13.63
C GLY A 674 -17.12 32.02 -12.36
N ASP A 675 -17.42 30.72 -12.23
CA ASP A 675 -18.06 30.16 -11.03
C ASP A 675 -17.02 29.73 -9.98
N LEU A 676 -16.60 30.65 -9.12
CA LEU A 676 -15.73 30.33 -7.97
C LEU A 676 -16.45 29.54 -6.85
N ALA A 677 -17.79 29.52 -6.82
CA ALA A 677 -18.54 28.67 -5.89
C ALA A 677 -18.35 27.18 -6.24
N SER A 678 -18.22 26.85 -7.54
CA SER A 678 -17.92 25.47 -7.99
C SER A 678 -16.62 24.90 -7.41
N LEU A 679 -15.56 25.71 -7.28
CA LEU A 679 -14.25 25.29 -6.73
C LEU A 679 -14.24 25.12 -5.23
N THR A 680 -15.13 25.82 -4.55
CA THR A 680 -15.07 26.00 -3.11
C THR A 680 -16.16 25.24 -2.37
N GLY A 681 -17.25 24.86 -3.07
CA GLY A 681 -18.47 24.34 -2.43
C GLY A 681 -19.18 25.40 -1.58
N LEU A 682 -18.75 26.66 -1.65
CA LEU A 682 -19.35 27.78 -0.94
C LEU A 682 -20.47 28.35 -1.81
N TRP A 683 -21.69 27.86 -1.59
CA TRP A 683 -22.92 28.52 -2.05
C TRP A 683 -23.54 29.37 -0.93
N ALA A 684 -24.51 30.22 -1.27
CA ALA A 684 -25.20 31.03 -0.25
C ALA A 684 -25.86 30.13 0.80
N THR A 685 -25.81 30.53 2.08
CA THR A 685 -26.45 29.82 3.21
C THR A 685 -27.36 30.80 3.95
N ASN A 686 -28.52 30.32 4.37
CA ASN A 686 -29.43 31.09 5.23
C ASN A 686 -29.25 30.73 6.72
N SER A 687 -28.44 29.70 7.02
CA SER A 687 -28.16 29.28 8.39
C SER A 687 -27.51 30.40 9.21
N ALA A 688 -28.15 30.76 10.33
CA ALA A 688 -27.59 31.71 11.29
C ALA A 688 -26.21 31.25 11.78
N ALA A 689 -25.27 32.20 11.87
CA ALA A 689 -23.91 31.93 12.32
C ALA A 689 -23.89 31.20 13.69
N PRO A 690 -23.18 30.05 13.83
CA PRO A 690 -23.08 29.35 15.10
C PRO A 690 -22.53 30.27 16.19
N SER A 691 -23.10 30.19 17.40
CA SER A 691 -22.62 31.01 18.52
C SER A 691 -21.16 30.68 18.85
N ALA A 692 -20.40 31.67 19.35
CA ALA A 692 -19.00 31.49 19.68
C ALA A 692 -18.76 30.27 20.61
N ALA A 693 -19.64 30.04 21.59
CA ALA A 693 -19.57 28.86 22.46
C ALA A 693 -19.71 27.52 21.70
N ARG A 694 -20.57 27.44 20.66
CA ARG A 694 -20.70 26.24 19.82
C ARG A 694 -19.46 26.01 18.95
N ILE A 695 -18.86 27.08 18.44
CA ILE A 695 -17.59 27.03 17.67
C ILE A 695 -16.43 26.56 18.55
N LEU A 696 -16.29 27.12 19.75
CA LEU A 696 -15.22 26.78 20.70
C LEU A 696 -15.30 25.33 21.21
N THR A 697 -16.53 24.84 21.45
CA THR A 697 -16.78 23.46 21.95
C THR A 697 -16.92 22.40 20.86
N GLY A 698 -16.97 22.81 19.58
CA GLY A 698 -17.26 21.91 18.45
C GLY A 698 -18.70 21.38 18.40
N SER A 699 -19.63 21.95 19.16
CA SER A 699 -21.06 21.57 19.21
C SER A 699 -21.84 22.17 18.03
N LEU A 700 -21.45 21.81 16.81
CA LEU A 700 -21.95 22.41 15.56
C LEU A 700 -23.25 21.78 15.08
N GLY A 701 -23.37 20.45 15.13
CA GLY A 701 -24.50 19.68 14.62
C GLY A 701 -25.18 18.83 15.69
N ALA A 702 -25.72 17.68 15.27
CA ALA A 702 -26.41 16.72 16.15
C ALA A 702 -25.55 16.15 17.30
N VAL A 703 -24.21 16.06 17.14
CA VAL A 703 -23.30 15.66 18.22
C VAL A 703 -23.05 16.87 19.13
N THR A 704 -23.96 17.06 20.10
CA THR A 704 -23.87 18.14 21.08
C THR A 704 -23.02 17.75 22.29
N VAL A 705 -22.00 18.56 22.58
CA VAL A 705 -21.08 18.34 23.72
C VAL A 705 -21.43 19.23 24.91
N GLY A 706 -22.10 20.35 24.67
CA GLY A 706 -22.49 21.31 25.71
C GLY A 706 -21.28 21.82 26.50
N LEU A 707 -21.43 21.92 27.83
CA LEU A 707 -20.35 22.36 28.72
C LEU A 707 -19.11 21.43 28.70
N PHE A 708 -19.29 20.14 28.44
CA PHE A 708 -18.20 19.17 28.41
C PHE A 708 -17.19 19.47 27.29
N GLY A 709 -17.61 20.10 26.18
CA GLY A 709 -16.71 20.44 25.07
C GLY A 709 -15.59 21.43 25.43
N TRP A 710 -15.75 22.20 26.52
CA TRP A 710 -14.66 23.03 27.06
C TRP A 710 -13.49 22.22 27.60
N GLY A 711 -13.68 20.93 27.92
CA GLY A 711 -12.63 20.05 28.45
C GLY A 711 -11.40 19.96 27.55
N LEU A 712 -11.59 19.86 26.23
CA LEU A 712 -10.47 19.86 25.27
C LEU A 712 -9.77 21.23 25.19
N VAL A 713 -10.52 22.32 25.29
CA VAL A 713 -9.99 23.70 25.27
C VAL A 713 -9.15 23.97 26.53
N ILE A 714 -9.66 23.58 27.70
CA ILE A 714 -8.97 23.69 29.00
C ILE A 714 -7.70 22.82 29.01
N ALA A 715 -7.77 21.59 28.51
CA ALA A 715 -6.59 20.73 28.39
C ALA A 715 -5.53 21.31 27.44
N ALA A 716 -5.94 21.93 26.33
CA ALA A 716 -5.04 22.60 25.40
C ALA A 716 -4.36 23.84 26.02
N MET A 717 -4.97 24.51 27.02
CA MET A 717 -4.34 25.66 27.69
C MET A 717 -3.11 25.25 28.51
N TYR A 718 -3.05 24.00 28.98
CA TYR A 718 -1.97 23.50 29.83
C TYR A 718 -0.57 23.67 29.20
N CYS A 719 -0.45 23.52 27.88
CA CYS A 719 0.84 23.67 27.18
C CYS A 719 1.42 25.09 27.22
N LEU A 720 0.58 26.11 27.46
CA LEU A 720 1.02 27.50 27.60
C LEU A 720 1.58 27.80 29.01
N ILE A 721 1.23 26.97 29.99
CA ILE A 721 1.60 27.13 31.40
C ILE A 721 2.81 26.25 31.74
N ALA A 722 2.79 24.98 31.31
CA ALA A 722 3.85 24.02 31.59
C ALA A 722 4.99 24.02 30.55
N GLY A 723 4.75 24.56 29.35
CA GLY A 723 5.68 24.45 28.22
C GLY A 723 6.97 25.24 28.41
N GLY A 724 8.11 24.55 28.37
CA GLY A 724 9.44 25.15 28.21
C GLY A 724 9.92 25.18 26.75
N GLY A 725 10.78 26.15 26.43
CA GLY A 725 11.61 26.16 25.21
C GLY A 725 10.86 25.98 23.89
N TRP A 726 11.12 24.88 23.17
CA TRP A 726 10.49 24.60 21.88
C TRP A 726 9.06 24.05 22.01
N ARG A 727 8.70 23.40 23.13
CA ARG A 727 7.35 22.88 23.38
C ARG A 727 6.35 24.03 23.51
N LEU A 728 6.73 25.09 24.22
CA LEU A 728 5.93 26.33 24.31
C LEU A 728 5.68 26.97 22.95
N ARG A 729 6.69 27.00 22.06
CA ARG A 729 6.57 27.59 20.71
C ARG A 729 5.59 26.82 19.84
N TRP A 730 5.57 25.49 19.92
CA TRP A 730 4.55 24.67 19.28
C TRP A 730 3.18 24.85 19.91
N GLY A 731 3.08 24.97 21.23
CA GLY A 731 1.84 25.36 21.92
C GLY A 731 1.27 26.69 21.43
N ILE A 732 2.10 27.74 21.37
CA ILE A 732 1.71 29.06 20.83
C ILE A 732 1.29 28.95 19.36
N SER A 733 2.06 28.24 18.52
CA SER A 733 1.73 28.05 17.10
C SER A 733 0.40 27.32 16.89
N ALA A 734 0.14 26.30 17.72
CA ALA A 734 -1.11 25.56 17.75
C ALA A 734 -2.29 26.41 18.20
N TRP A 735 -2.11 27.26 19.21
CA TRP A 735 -3.13 28.22 19.67
C TRP A 735 -3.41 29.32 18.65
N VAL A 736 -2.39 29.86 17.98
CA VAL A 736 -2.58 30.82 16.87
C VAL A 736 -3.36 30.17 15.73
N LEU A 737 -3.03 28.94 15.33
CA LEU A 737 -3.77 28.21 14.30
C LEU A 737 -5.24 28.00 14.70
N THR A 738 -5.48 27.62 15.94
CA THR A 738 -6.81 27.42 16.52
C THR A 738 -7.62 28.72 16.51
N PHE A 739 -7.04 29.82 16.98
CA PHE A 739 -7.71 31.12 17.03
C PHE A 739 -7.99 31.69 15.64
N VAL A 740 -7.04 31.59 14.69
CA VAL A 740 -7.25 32.00 13.29
C VAL A 740 -8.40 31.22 12.65
N SER A 741 -8.49 29.92 12.90
CA SER A 741 -9.57 29.05 12.40
C SER A 741 -10.94 29.42 13.01
N TRP A 742 -11.02 29.69 14.32
CA TRP A 742 -12.23 30.19 14.96
C TRP A 742 -12.66 31.56 14.41
N VAL A 743 -11.75 32.52 14.30
CA VAL A 743 -12.04 33.86 13.76
C VAL A 743 -12.46 33.79 12.29
N ALA A 744 -11.78 33.00 11.46
CA ALA A 744 -12.15 32.78 10.07
C ALA A 744 -13.57 32.19 9.94
N THR A 745 -13.92 31.22 10.79
CA THR A 745 -15.26 30.62 10.82
C THR A 745 -16.33 31.67 11.15
N VAL A 746 -16.10 32.51 12.18
CA VAL A 746 -17.03 33.60 12.54
C VAL A 746 -17.13 34.68 11.46
N ALA A 747 -16.01 35.05 10.82
CA ALA A 747 -15.98 36.06 9.78
C ALA A 747 -16.73 35.59 8.52
N LEU A 748 -16.45 34.37 8.06
CA LEU A 748 -17.10 33.79 6.89
C LEU A 748 -18.59 33.49 7.15
N ALA A 749 -18.97 33.15 8.38
CA ALA A 749 -20.39 33.06 8.77
C ALA A 749 -21.11 34.41 8.64
N LYS A 750 -20.50 35.50 9.13
CA LYS A 750 -21.07 36.85 9.03
C LYS A 750 -21.16 37.37 7.59
N TRP A 751 -20.33 36.87 6.68
CA TRP A 751 -20.35 37.23 5.27
C TRP A 751 -21.20 36.28 4.40
N GLY A 752 -21.92 35.31 5.00
CA GLY A 752 -22.75 34.35 4.25
C GLY A 752 -21.94 33.30 3.45
N PHE A 753 -20.63 33.20 3.70
CA PHE A 753 -19.69 32.34 2.96
C PHE A 753 -19.36 31.03 3.70
N LEU A 754 -20.22 30.50 4.58
CA LEU A 754 -20.03 29.14 5.11
C LEU A 754 -20.59 28.06 4.15
N GLY A 755 -21.81 28.28 3.65
CA GLY A 755 -22.39 27.54 2.53
C GLY A 755 -22.38 26.00 2.65
N GLY A 756 -22.36 25.37 1.48
CA GLY A 756 -22.19 23.92 1.32
C GLY A 756 -20.92 23.33 1.93
N ALA A 757 -19.88 24.14 2.23
CA ALA A 757 -18.69 23.67 2.91
C ALA A 757 -18.89 23.42 4.42
N GLY A 758 -19.82 24.14 5.05
CA GLY A 758 -20.09 24.09 6.49
C GLY A 758 -18.99 24.72 7.36
N ALA A 759 -19.31 24.92 8.64
CA ALA A 759 -18.33 25.39 9.62
C ALA A 759 -17.24 24.35 9.90
N GLU A 760 -17.57 23.07 9.74
CA GLU A 760 -16.70 21.93 10.03
C GLU A 760 -15.40 21.98 9.21
N LEU A 761 -15.47 22.31 7.91
CA LEU A 761 -14.30 22.39 7.03
C LEU A 761 -13.29 23.44 7.51
N ILE A 762 -13.79 24.59 7.93
CA ILE A 762 -12.98 25.76 8.35
C ILE A 762 -12.41 25.55 9.76
N LEU A 763 -13.00 24.65 10.53
CA LEU A 763 -12.59 24.28 11.89
C LEU A 763 -11.60 23.11 11.97
N MET A 764 -11.37 22.36 10.88
CA MET A 764 -10.34 21.30 10.88
C MET A 764 -8.92 21.76 11.24
N PRO A 765 -8.47 22.99 10.91
CA PRO A 765 -7.21 23.53 11.43
C PRO A 765 -7.22 23.75 12.95
N ALA A 766 -8.35 24.15 13.56
CA ALA A 766 -8.50 24.20 15.01
C ALA A 766 -8.46 22.82 15.66
N VAL A 767 -9.02 21.79 15.01
CA VAL A 767 -8.88 20.39 15.48
C VAL A 767 -7.41 19.94 15.50
N LEU A 768 -6.63 20.28 14.46
CA LEU A 768 -5.18 20.02 14.44
C LEU A 768 -4.45 20.84 15.52
N GLY A 769 -4.78 22.12 15.67
CA GLY A 769 -4.21 23.00 16.70
C GLY A 769 -4.43 22.46 18.10
N LEU A 770 -5.67 22.20 18.51
CA LEU A 770 -5.99 21.62 19.82
C LEU A 770 -5.27 20.28 20.07
N CYS A 771 -5.17 19.40 19.07
CA CYS A 771 -4.39 18.17 19.16
C CYS A 771 -2.90 18.44 19.44
N VAL A 772 -2.27 19.36 18.70
CA VAL A 772 -0.86 19.70 18.89
C VAL A 772 -0.64 20.36 20.25
N ALA A 773 -1.55 21.24 20.70
CA ALA A 773 -1.48 21.88 22.01
C ALA A 773 -1.56 20.84 23.15
N ILE A 774 -2.55 19.95 23.14
CA ILE A 774 -2.70 18.90 24.17
C ILE A 774 -1.48 17.97 24.18
N ALA A 775 -0.99 17.55 23.01
CA ALA A 775 0.22 16.72 22.90
C ALA A 775 1.47 17.43 23.44
N MET A 776 1.67 18.72 23.12
CA MET A 776 2.75 19.52 23.69
C MET A 776 2.61 19.71 25.21
N GLY A 777 1.39 19.76 25.73
CA GLY A 777 1.13 19.79 27.17
C GLY A 777 1.62 18.53 27.87
N VAL A 778 1.38 17.35 27.30
CA VAL A 778 1.88 16.07 27.85
C VAL A 778 3.41 15.98 27.79
N LEU A 779 4.03 16.39 26.68
CA LEU A 779 5.50 16.47 26.58
C LEU A 779 6.11 17.48 27.55
N ALA A 780 5.43 18.60 27.79
CA ALA A 780 5.86 19.60 28.76
C ALA A 780 5.78 19.03 30.18
N PHE A 781 4.73 18.29 30.53
CA PHE A 781 4.68 17.60 31.82
C PHE A 781 5.87 16.66 32.00
N GLU A 782 6.12 15.78 31.02
CA GLU A 782 7.16 14.74 31.10
C GLU A 782 8.59 15.30 31.14
N HIS A 783 8.87 16.45 30.51
CA HIS A 783 10.23 17.01 30.44
C HIS A 783 10.48 18.27 31.27
N ASP A 784 9.46 19.10 31.54
CA ASP A 784 9.61 20.38 32.24
C ASP A 784 9.04 20.35 33.68
N VAL A 785 8.13 19.41 34.01
CA VAL A 785 7.38 19.43 35.29
C VAL A 785 7.69 18.25 36.21
N VAL A 786 7.95 17.05 35.68
CA VAL A 786 8.22 15.85 36.50
C VAL A 786 9.48 15.98 37.37
N GLY A 787 10.44 16.83 36.97
CA GLY A 787 11.67 17.10 37.71
C GLY A 787 11.71 18.42 38.51
N SER A 788 10.59 19.15 38.61
CA SER A 788 10.53 20.43 39.33
C SER A 788 9.79 20.32 40.67
N ASP A 789 10.04 21.28 41.57
CA ASP A 789 9.36 21.37 42.86
C ASP A 789 7.84 21.36 42.70
N PHE A 790 7.14 20.74 43.66
CA PHE A 790 5.68 20.60 43.62
C PHE A 790 5.01 21.97 43.65
N GLY A 791 4.25 22.28 42.59
CA GLY A 791 3.54 23.55 42.44
C GLY A 791 2.34 23.47 41.51
N LEU A 792 1.94 24.65 41.02
CA LEU A 792 0.75 24.81 40.18
C LEU A 792 0.78 23.95 38.87
N PRO A 793 1.92 23.77 38.17
CA PRO A 793 1.96 22.95 36.95
C PRO A 793 1.65 21.47 37.16
N GLN A 794 1.95 20.89 38.33
CA GLN A 794 1.59 19.51 38.68
C GLN A 794 0.09 19.39 38.94
N VAL A 795 -0.50 20.32 39.69
CA VAL A 795 -1.96 20.33 39.95
C VAL A 795 -2.76 20.51 38.65
N LEU A 796 -2.32 21.45 37.80
CA LEU A 796 -2.98 21.71 36.51
C LEU A 796 -2.85 20.55 35.52
N SER A 797 -1.84 19.66 35.65
CA SER A 797 -1.76 18.47 34.78
C SER A 797 -2.88 17.48 35.08
N GLY A 798 -3.21 17.28 36.37
CA GLY A 798 -4.37 16.48 36.79
C GLY A 798 -5.69 17.07 36.30
N VAL A 799 -5.85 18.40 36.38
CA VAL A 799 -7.01 19.11 35.83
C VAL A 799 -7.09 18.94 34.30
N ALA A 800 -5.97 19.03 33.57
CA ALA A 800 -5.94 18.84 32.12
C ALA A 800 -6.33 17.40 31.72
N VAL A 801 -5.83 16.37 32.42
CA VAL A 801 -6.22 14.97 32.17
C VAL A 801 -7.71 14.76 32.47
N ALA A 802 -8.20 15.26 33.60
CA ALA A 802 -9.63 15.20 33.94
C ALA A 802 -10.48 15.92 32.89
N ALA A 803 -10.04 17.09 32.40
CA ALA A 803 -10.74 17.87 31.38
C ALA A 803 -10.83 17.13 30.03
N VAL A 804 -9.78 16.42 29.59
CA VAL A 804 -9.87 15.53 28.42
C VAL A 804 -10.89 14.42 28.66
N LEU A 805 -10.80 13.69 29.78
CA LEU A 805 -11.71 12.57 30.07
C LEU A 805 -13.17 13.02 30.13
N ILE A 806 -13.45 14.14 30.82
CA ILE A 806 -14.76 14.77 30.94
C ILE A 806 -15.28 15.21 29.56
N GLY A 807 -14.44 15.82 28.73
CA GLY A 807 -14.79 16.23 27.37
C GLY A 807 -15.10 15.08 26.41
N LEU A 808 -14.59 13.88 26.69
CA LEU A 808 -14.84 12.67 25.90
C LEU A 808 -16.12 11.91 26.30
N VAL A 809 -16.73 12.20 27.46
CA VAL A 809 -17.95 11.49 27.92
C VAL A 809 -19.11 11.56 26.91
N PRO A 810 -19.48 12.74 26.35
CA PRO A 810 -20.59 12.81 25.39
C PRO A 810 -20.32 12.05 24.08
N ILE A 811 -19.05 11.85 23.73
CA ILE A 811 -18.66 11.11 22.52
C ILE A 811 -18.87 9.60 22.71
N GLY A 812 -18.64 9.07 23.91
CA GLY A 812 -19.03 7.70 24.26
C GLY A 812 -20.54 7.48 24.18
N VAL A 813 -21.33 8.46 24.62
CA VAL A 813 -22.81 8.43 24.48
C VAL A 813 -23.23 8.53 23.00
N ALA A 814 -22.61 9.42 22.22
CA ALA A 814 -22.88 9.55 20.79
C ALA A 814 -22.52 8.27 20.00
N ALA A 815 -21.44 7.57 20.36
CA ALA A 815 -21.09 6.29 19.75
C ALA A 815 -22.14 5.19 20.01
N ALA A 816 -22.93 5.28 21.08
CA ALA A 816 -24.01 4.33 21.33
C ALA A 816 -25.11 4.38 20.25
N ASN A 817 -25.32 5.51 19.56
CA ASN A 817 -26.27 5.64 18.45
C ASN A 817 -25.91 4.75 17.24
N GLY A 818 -24.62 4.55 16.94
CA GLY A 818 -24.17 3.66 15.86
C GLY A 818 -24.25 4.20 14.43
N ARG A 819 -24.83 5.40 14.21
CA ARG A 819 -24.78 6.17 12.95
C ARG A 819 -24.21 7.58 13.12
N TRP A 820 -23.61 7.90 14.27
CA TRP A 820 -23.24 9.27 14.66
C TRP A 820 -24.39 10.31 14.49
N TYR A 821 -25.63 9.90 14.77
CA TYR A 821 -26.86 10.69 14.55
C TYR A 821 -27.17 11.04 13.08
N GLN A 822 -26.52 10.41 12.10
CA GLN A 822 -26.95 10.53 10.71
C GLN A 822 -28.36 9.93 10.52
N PRO A 823 -29.26 10.56 9.72
CA PRO A 823 -30.59 10.03 9.41
C PRO A 823 -30.59 8.58 8.95
N GLU A 824 -31.67 7.84 9.24
CA GLU A 824 -31.76 6.42 8.88
C GLU A 824 -32.17 6.18 7.43
N GLY A 825 -33.07 7.03 6.91
CA GLY A 825 -33.55 7.03 5.53
C GLY A 825 -33.20 8.32 4.76
N ASP A 826 -33.59 8.34 3.49
CA ASP A 826 -33.35 9.40 2.52
C ASP A 826 -34.55 9.58 1.58
N PHE A 827 -34.49 10.57 0.68
CA PHE A 827 -35.55 10.85 -0.29
C PHE A 827 -35.71 9.77 -1.36
N ARG A 828 -34.65 9.00 -1.64
CA ARG A 828 -34.66 7.94 -2.66
C ARG A 828 -35.78 6.94 -2.43
N ASN A 829 -35.83 6.32 -1.24
CA ASN A 829 -36.83 5.31 -0.91
C ASN A 829 -38.29 5.84 -0.95
N LEU A 830 -38.47 7.15 -0.81
CA LEU A 830 -39.77 7.82 -0.86
C LEU A 830 -40.18 8.19 -2.30
N LEU A 831 -39.21 8.53 -3.15
CA LEU A 831 -39.41 8.92 -4.55
C LEU A 831 -39.38 7.73 -5.53
N ASP A 832 -38.78 6.60 -5.16
CA ASP A 832 -38.76 5.35 -5.96
C ASP A 832 -40.19 4.84 -6.28
N VAL A 833 -41.17 5.20 -5.46
CA VAL A 833 -42.61 4.88 -5.65
C VAL A 833 -43.23 5.59 -6.87
N VAL A 834 -42.65 6.72 -7.30
CA VAL A 834 -43.14 7.52 -8.44
C VAL A 834 -42.20 7.49 -9.65
N ASP A 835 -41.09 6.75 -9.57
CA ASP A 835 -40.26 6.45 -10.73
C ASP A 835 -40.94 5.35 -11.57
N ASP A 836 -41.08 5.59 -12.87
CA ASP A 836 -41.63 4.63 -13.83
C ASP A 836 -40.54 4.00 -14.72
N GLY A 837 -39.27 4.19 -14.37
CA GLY A 837 -38.12 3.68 -15.11
C GLY A 837 -37.84 4.42 -16.42
N THR A 838 -38.53 5.54 -16.70
CA THR A 838 -38.21 6.38 -17.86
C THR A 838 -37.04 7.32 -17.56
N ASN A 839 -36.27 7.68 -18.58
CA ASN A 839 -35.18 8.64 -18.41
C ASN A 839 -35.71 10.07 -18.53
N PHE A 840 -35.77 10.78 -17.40
CA PHE A 840 -36.18 12.19 -17.28
C PHE A 840 -35.20 12.97 -16.40
N ARG A 841 -35.41 14.29 -16.28
CA ARG A 841 -34.74 15.16 -15.29
C ARG A 841 -35.71 15.60 -14.21
N SER A 842 -35.18 15.92 -13.03
CA SER A 842 -35.93 16.51 -11.93
C SER A 842 -35.26 17.81 -11.49
N VAL A 843 -36.07 18.85 -11.26
CA VAL A 843 -35.62 20.10 -10.63
C VAL A 843 -35.89 19.99 -9.14
N TRP A 844 -34.90 20.31 -8.32
CA TRP A 844 -35.01 20.37 -6.86
C TRP A 844 -35.05 21.82 -6.44
N ILE A 845 -36.03 22.25 -5.64
CA ILE A 845 -36.14 23.62 -5.13
C ILE A 845 -36.19 23.57 -3.60
N GLY A 846 -35.40 24.40 -2.94
CA GLY A 846 -35.37 24.47 -1.49
C GLY A 846 -34.28 25.39 -0.95
N ASP A 847 -34.08 25.33 0.36
CA ASP A 847 -32.98 26.01 1.02
C ASP A 847 -31.62 25.38 0.63
N PRO A 848 -30.58 26.18 0.33
CA PRO A 848 -29.25 25.67 -0.03
C PRO A 848 -28.57 24.76 1.01
N ASP A 849 -28.90 24.85 2.29
CA ASP A 849 -28.35 24.00 3.36
C ASP A 849 -29.05 22.63 3.47
N VAL A 850 -30.14 22.48 2.72
CA VAL A 850 -31.06 21.33 2.68
C VAL A 850 -30.97 20.55 1.36
N LEU A 851 -30.66 21.22 0.24
CA LEU A 851 -30.53 20.59 -1.07
C LEU A 851 -29.49 19.44 -1.10
N PRO A 852 -29.82 18.28 -1.71
CA PRO A 852 -28.89 17.15 -1.88
C PRO A 852 -27.92 17.34 -3.08
N LEU A 853 -27.95 18.52 -3.70
CA LEU A 853 -27.22 18.91 -4.92
C LEU A 853 -26.67 20.32 -4.73
N SER A 854 -25.62 20.69 -5.47
CA SER A 854 -25.22 22.09 -5.58
C SER A 854 -26.23 22.88 -6.42
N GLY A 855 -27.11 23.66 -5.78
CA GLY A 855 -28.17 24.41 -6.45
C GLY A 855 -27.79 25.86 -6.81
N TRP A 856 -28.24 26.36 -7.95
CA TRP A 856 -28.15 27.76 -8.37
C TRP A 856 -29.13 28.63 -7.57
N THR A 857 -28.65 29.74 -7.01
CA THR A 857 -29.47 30.67 -6.20
C THR A 857 -30.40 31.46 -7.10
N LEU A 858 -31.68 31.51 -6.75
CA LEU A 858 -32.72 32.23 -7.50
C LEU A 858 -32.66 33.73 -7.17
N GLN A 859 -32.60 34.58 -8.19
CA GLN A 859 -32.58 36.03 -8.03
C GLN A 859 -33.97 36.55 -7.65
N GLY A 860 -34.02 37.57 -6.79
CA GLY A 860 -35.27 38.16 -6.29
C GLY A 860 -36.02 37.32 -5.25
N GLN A 861 -35.69 36.04 -5.07
CA GLN A 861 -36.31 35.14 -4.11
C GLN A 861 -35.36 34.87 -2.93
N GLU A 862 -35.53 35.60 -1.82
CA GLU A 862 -34.64 35.49 -0.67
C GLU A 862 -34.57 34.05 -0.14
N GLY A 863 -33.36 33.49 -0.19
CA GLY A 863 -33.02 32.22 0.43
C GLY A 863 -33.31 30.94 -0.38
N LEU A 864 -33.77 31.03 -1.62
CA LEU A 864 -34.04 29.84 -2.45
C LEU A 864 -32.92 29.52 -3.45
N ALA A 865 -32.68 28.22 -3.64
CA ALA A 865 -31.85 27.70 -4.71
C ALA A 865 -32.53 26.53 -5.42
N MET A 866 -32.07 26.25 -6.65
CA MET A 866 -32.54 25.15 -7.47
C MET A 866 -31.40 24.24 -7.97
N GLY A 867 -31.57 22.93 -7.89
CA GLY A 867 -30.65 21.92 -8.45
C GLY A 867 -31.31 21.08 -9.54
N VAL A 868 -30.53 20.36 -10.33
CA VAL A 868 -31.04 19.44 -11.37
C VAL A 868 -30.39 18.07 -11.24
N SER A 869 -31.19 17.02 -11.13
CA SER A 869 -30.76 15.61 -11.20
C SER A 869 -31.22 14.94 -12.50
N SER A 870 -30.56 13.84 -12.84
CA SER A 870 -31.07 12.87 -13.81
C SER A 870 -31.84 11.79 -13.05
N GLY A 871 -33.12 11.60 -13.37
CA GLY A 871 -34.04 10.83 -12.53
C GLY A 871 -34.33 11.54 -11.19
N LEU A 872 -34.79 10.77 -10.21
CA LEU A 872 -35.09 11.22 -8.84
C LEU A 872 -33.92 11.01 -7.86
N ASP A 873 -32.79 10.49 -8.33
CA ASP A 873 -31.59 10.21 -7.52
C ASP A 873 -30.47 11.25 -7.77
N PRO A 874 -30.06 12.03 -6.75
CA PRO A 874 -28.83 12.83 -6.77
C PRO A 874 -27.58 11.96 -6.94
N LEU A 875 -26.75 12.26 -7.95
CA LEU A 875 -25.51 11.51 -8.25
C LEU A 875 -24.24 12.33 -7.97
N ILE A 876 -23.16 11.64 -7.56
CA ILE A 876 -21.87 12.26 -7.23
C ILE A 876 -21.25 13.07 -8.39
N THR A 877 -21.61 12.75 -9.63
CA THR A 877 -21.20 13.46 -10.85
C THR A 877 -21.80 14.87 -10.95
N GLN A 878 -22.98 15.08 -10.32
CA GLN A 878 -23.76 16.32 -10.26
C GLN A 878 -23.42 17.18 -9.03
N ARG A 879 -22.57 16.68 -8.12
CA ARG A 879 -22.19 17.33 -6.84
C ARG A 879 -21.62 18.74 -7.00
N PHE A 880 -20.82 18.96 -8.03
CA PHE A 880 -20.15 20.24 -8.27
C PHE A 880 -20.71 20.85 -9.56
N ARG A 881 -21.66 21.77 -9.45
CA ARG A 881 -22.11 22.59 -10.59
C ARG A 881 -20.95 23.35 -11.24
N LEU A 882 -21.17 23.81 -12.47
CA LEU A 882 -20.50 24.99 -13.02
C LEU A 882 -21.59 26.05 -13.31
N ASP A 883 -21.28 27.02 -14.15
CA ASP A 883 -22.23 27.97 -14.74
C ASP A 883 -23.45 27.30 -15.39
N GLY A 884 -23.30 26.08 -15.94
CA GLY A 884 -24.38 25.32 -16.55
C GLY A 884 -24.82 25.82 -17.94
N GLY A 885 -24.16 26.85 -18.45
CA GLY A 885 -24.39 27.43 -19.77
C GLY A 885 -25.76 28.08 -19.95
N THR A 886 -26.13 28.35 -21.21
CA THR A 886 -27.40 29.00 -21.57
C THR A 886 -28.62 28.19 -21.12
N GLY A 887 -28.53 26.85 -21.12
CA GLY A 887 -29.63 25.99 -20.67
C GLY A 887 -30.01 26.16 -19.21
N VAL A 888 -29.02 26.28 -18.32
CA VAL A 888 -29.31 26.56 -16.90
C VAL A 888 -29.77 28.00 -16.71
N ALA A 889 -29.28 28.96 -17.50
CA ALA A 889 -29.77 30.34 -17.46
C ALA A 889 -31.28 30.42 -17.83
N THR A 890 -31.69 29.85 -18.97
CA THR A 890 -33.10 29.80 -19.39
C THR A 890 -33.98 29.00 -18.42
N LEU A 891 -33.44 27.94 -17.83
CA LEU A 891 -34.14 27.17 -16.79
C LEU A 891 -34.36 28.01 -15.51
N THR A 892 -33.34 28.74 -15.07
CA THR A 892 -33.41 29.63 -13.91
C THR A 892 -34.45 30.74 -14.16
N GLU A 893 -34.39 31.40 -15.32
CA GLU A 893 -35.35 32.43 -15.75
C GLU A 893 -36.79 31.91 -15.79
N ALA A 894 -37.03 30.69 -16.30
CA ALA A 894 -38.36 30.07 -16.32
C ALA A 894 -38.91 29.81 -14.90
N VAL A 895 -38.07 29.37 -13.97
CA VAL A 895 -38.46 29.14 -12.56
C VAL A 895 -38.69 30.46 -11.83
N GLU A 896 -37.82 31.47 -12.03
CA GLU A 896 -37.98 32.81 -11.46
C GLU A 896 -39.28 33.48 -11.93
N ALA A 897 -39.58 33.43 -13.24
CA ALA A 897 -40.82 33.94 -13.80
C ALA A 897 -42.06 33.28 -13.18
N ALA A 898 -42.02 31.98 -12.88
CA ALA A 898 -43.12 31.29 -12.21
C ALA A 898 -43.25 31.72 -10.73
N LEU A 899 -42.14 31.83 -9.99
CA LEU A 899 -42.13 32.25 -8.59
C LEU A 899 -42.51 33.73 -8.39
N ASN A 900 -42.28 34.57 -9.41
CA ASN A 900 -42.70 35.97 -9.45
C ASN A 900 -44.16 36.16 -9.92
N GLY A 901 -44.85 35.09 -10.35
CA GLY A 901 -46.23 35.14 -10.86
C GLY A 901 -46.36 35.66 -12.30
N GLU A 902 -45.27 35.73 -13.06
CA GLU A 902 -45.24 36.19 -14.46
C GLU A 902 -45.77 35.13 -15.44
N THR A 903 -45.78 33.86 -15.04
CA THR A 903 -46.38 32.74 -15.79
C THR A 903 -47.26 31.85 -14.92
N SER A 904 -48.28 31.27 -15.53
CA SER A 904 -49.17 30.23 -14.96
C SER A 904 -49.01 28.89 -15.70
N ARG A 905 -47.95 28.73 -16.50
CA ARG A 905 -47.66 27.54 -17.32
C ARG A 905 -46.17 27.16 -17.28
N LEU A 906 -45.60 27.00 -16.09
CA LEU A 906 -44.22 26.57 -15.90
C LEU A 906 -43.94 25.20 -16.54
N GLY A 907 -44.86 24.24 -16.43
CA GLY A 907 -44.68 22.89 -16.95
C GLY A 907 -44.34 22.86 -18.45
N ARG A 908 -44.94 23.73 -19.25
CA ARG A 908 -44.64 23.89 -20.69
C ARG A 908 -43.24 24.42 -20.97
N LEU A 909 -42.71 25.33 -20.15
CA LEU A 909 -41.36 25.85 -20.31
C LEU A 909 -40.31 24.79 -19.96
N LEU A 910 -40.62 23.93 -18.99
CA LEU A 910 -39.75 22.84 -18.53
C LEU A 910 -39.84 21.57 -19.39
N ALA A 911 -40.94 21.34 -20.11
CA ALA A 911 -41.13 20.12 -20.90
C ALA A 911 -40.06 19.90 -22.00
N PRO A 912 -39.66 20.89 -22.82
CA PRO A 912 -38.56 20.73 -23.79
C PRO A 912 -37.20 20.42 -23.17
N MET A 913 -37.00 20.78 -21.90
CA MET A 913 -35.79 20.46 -21.12
C MET A 913 -35.80 19.03 -20.57
N GLY A 914 -36.84 18.24 -20.86
CA GLY A 914 -37.00 16.85 -20.38
C GLY A 914 -37.21 16.76 -18.87
N ILE A 915 -37.67 17.84 -18.24
CA ILE A 915 -37.95 17.90 -16.81
C ILE A 915 -39.36 17.37 -16.56
N ARG A 916 -39.46 16.29 -15.79
CA ARG A 916 -40.72 15.62 -15.46
C ARG A 916 -41.26 16.00 -14.08
N TYR A 917 -40.36 16.26 -13.14
CA TYR A 917 -40.72 16.53 -11.75
C TYR A 917 -40.02 17.79 -11.21
N ILE A 918 -40.75 18.53 -10.39
CA ILE A 918 -40.23 19.58 -9.52
C ILE A 918 -40.39 19.08 -8.08
N VAL A 919 -39.27 18.82 -7.41
CA VAL A 919 -39.19 18.32 -6.04
C VAL A 919 -38.93 19.50 -5.12
N VAL A 920 -39.91 19.87 -4.29
CA VAL A 920 -39.76 20.95 -3.31
C VAL A 920 -39.53 20.34 -1.92
N ILE A 921 -38.42 20.71 -1.29
CA ILE A 921 -38.00 20.17 0.01
C ILE A 921 -37.78 21.28 1.05
N ASN A 922 -38.26 21.02 2.27
CA ASN A 922 -38.10 21.87 3.46
C ASN A 922 -37.20 21.22 4.53
N ARG A 923 -36.72 19.99 4.30
CA ARG A 923 -35.97 19.17 5.28
C ARG A 923 -34.86 18.39 4.59
N PRO A 924 -33.74 18.07 5.26
CA PRO A 924 -32.61 17.38 4.64
C PRO A 924 -32.78 15.85 4.55
N ALA A 925 -33.82 15.31 5.16
CA ALA A 925 -34.33 13.95 4.99
C ALA A 925 -35.86 13.95 5.25
N PRO A 926 -36.63 12.98 4.72
CA PRO A 926 -38.08 12.95 4.93
C PRO A 926 -38.47 12.55 6.37
N GLU A 927 -39.73 12.75 6.76
CA GLU A 927 -40.22 12.23 8.05
C GLU A 927 -40.24 10.69 8.06
N PRO A 928 -40.02 10.05 9.23
CA PRO A 928 -39.69 10.63 10.53
C PRO A 928 -38.18 10.87 10.75
N PHE A 929 -37.34 10.78 9.70
CA PHE A 929 -35.89 10.66 9.83
C PHE A 929 -35.14 11.98 10.09
N ALA A 930 -35.76 13.13 9.81
CA ALA A 930 -35.26 14.44 10.24
C ALA A 930 -36.41 15.34 10.73
N SER A 931 -36.24 15.92 11.92
CA SER A 931 -37.18 16.87 12.54
C SER A 931 -36.80 18.33 12.33
N ALA A 932 -35.63 18.61 11.76
CA ALA A 932 -35.16 19.97 11.48
C ALA A 932 -35.77 20.48 10.18
N GLU A 933 -36.79 21.33 10.30
CA GLU A 933 -37.44 22.02 9.18
C GLU A 933 -36.83 23.39 8.93
N VAL A 934 -36.50 23.65 7.66
CA VAL A 934 -36.22 24.99 7.13
C VAL A 934 -37.46 25.41 6.33
N PRO A 935 -38.31 26.30 6.88
CA PRO A 935 -39.58 26.62 6.26
C PRO A 935 -39.39 27.33 4.93
N MET A 936 -40.03 26.81 3.89
CA MET A 936 -40.07 27.44 2.57
C MET A 936 -40.77 28.81 2.63
N PRO A 937 -40.33 29.82 1.86
CA PRO A 937 -41.09 31.04 1.68
C PRO A 937 -42.51 30.73 1.18
N VAL A 938 -43.52 31.12 1.96
CA VAL A 938 -44.95 30.84 1.64
C VAL A 938 -45.35 31.28 0.22
N PRO A 939 -44.89 32.44 -0.32
CA PRO A 939 -45.19 32.83 -1.69
C PRO A 939 -44.69 31.83 -2.75
N ALA A 940 -43.52 31.23 -2.54
CA ALA A 940 -42.91 30.34 -3.52
C ALA A 940 -43.71 29.04 -3.71
N LEU A 941 -44.18 28.43 -2.62
CA LEU A 941 -45.02 27.24 -2.71
C LEU A 941 -46.43 27.55 -3.25
N ALA A 942 -46.96 28.74 -2.96
CA ALA A 942 -48.23 29.20 -3.52
C ALA A 942 -48.13 29.40 -5.05
N ALA A 943 -47.09 30.10 -5.52
CA ALA A 943 -46.85 30.36 -6.93
C ALA A 943 -46.68 29.09 -7.77
N LEU A 944 -46.08 28.03 -7.21
CA LEU A 944 -46.02 26.70 -7.85
C LEU A 944 -47.37 25.99 -7.91
N ARG A 945 -48.23 26.17 -6.90
CA ARG A 945 -49.61 25.61 -6.88
C ARG A 945 -50.58 26.36 -7.79
N GLU A 946 -50.30 27.60 -8.13
CA GLU A 946 -51.08 28.41 -9.07
C GLU A 946 -50.80 28.07 -10.55
N GLN A 947 -49.79 27.23 -10.84
CA GLN A 947 -49.48 26.78 -12.20
C GLN A 947 -50.54 25.80 -12.72
N LEU A 948 -51.13 26.11 -13.89
CA LEU A 948 -52.24 25.36 -14.49
C LEU A 948 -51.82 24.05 -15.17
N ASP A 949 -50.51 23.81 -15.33
CA ASP A 949 -49.92 22.67 -16.03
C ASP A 949 -48.97 21.82 -15.14
N LEU A 950 -48.97 22.10 -13.84
CA LEU A 950 -48.34 21.26 -12.82
C LEU A 950 -49.40 20.48 -12.06
N ARG A 951 -49.15 19.20 -11.82
CA ARG A 951 -49.96 18.34 -10.97
C ARG A 951 -49.22 18.06 -9.67
N GLU A 952 -49.74 18.53 -8.53
CA GLU A 952 -49.23 18.08 -7.23
C GLU A 952 -49.50 16.58 -7.05
N VAL A 953 -48.46 15.84 -6.69
CA VAL A 953 -48.49 14.40 -6.42
C VAL A 953 -48.32 14.24 -4.91
N GLU A 954 -49.39 13.78 -4.24
CA GLU A 954 -49.35 13.52 -2.80
C GLU A 954 -48.43 12.32 -2.51
N ILE A 955 -47.38 12.57 -1.71
CA ILE A 955 -46.48 11.57 -1.16
C ILE A 955 -46.47 11.75 0.37
N ASN A 956 -45.95 10.77 1.11
CA ASN A 956 -45.76 10.85 2.56
C ASN A 956 -45.13 12.19 3.02
N PRO A 957 -45.48 12.68 4.23
CA PRO A 957 -45.13 14.03 4.67
C PRO A 957 -43.62 14.32 4.65
N GLY A 958 -43.26 15.50 4.12
CA GLY A 958 -41.89 16.01 4.07
C GLY A 958 -41.33 16.33 2.68
N VAL A 959 -42.09 16.08 1.60
CA VAL A 959 -41.76 16.51 0.22
C VAL A 959 -43.04 16.97 -0.47
N VAL A 960 -42.97 18.07 -1.23
CA VAL A 960 -44.03 18.41 -2.20
C VAL A 960 -43.50 18.13 -3.61
N LEU A 961 -44.16 17.24 -4.34
CA LEU A 961 -43.78 16.86 -5.69
C LEU A 961 -44.78 17.41 -6.70
N PHE A 962 -44.30 18.15 -7.69
CA PHE A 962 -45.10 18.56 -8.85
C PHE A 962 -44.66 17.79 -10.09
N GLN A 963 -45.61 17.18 -10.80
CA GLN A 963 -45.40 16.52 -12.08
C GLN A 963 -45.75 17.48 -13.23
N THR A 964 -44.86 17.60 -14.22
CA THR A 964 -45.12 18.37 -15.45
C THR A 964 -45.97 17.58 -16.43
N GLY A 965 -46.85 18.26 -17.15
CA GLY A 965 -47.59 17.67 -18.27
C GLY A 965 -46.69 17.39 -19.47
N ALA A 966 -46.57 16.12 -19.86
CA ALA A 966 -45.98 15.68 -21.13
C ALA A 966 -44.50 16.12 -21.39
N PRO A 967 -43.54 15.73 -20.53
CA PRO A 967 -42.12 16.05 -20.72
C PRO A 967 -41.55 15.43 -22.00
N TRP A 968 -40.64 16.14 -22.67
CA TRP A 968 -40.02 15.66 -23.90
C TRP A 968 -38.93 14.62 -23.59
N PRO A 969 -38.86 13.50 -24.32
CA PRO A 969 -37.72 12.60 -24.28
C PRO A 969 -36.42 13.32 -24.67
N LEU A 970 -35.30 12.98 -23.99
CA LEU A 970 -33.99 13.63 -24.17
C LEU A 970 -33.48 13.68 -25.64
N ARG A 971 -33.99 12.78 -26.48
CA ARG A 971 -33.87 12.78 -27.95
C ARG A 971 -35.26 12.51 -28.50
N SER A 972 -35.79 13.43 -29.30
CA SER A 972 -37.18 13.37 -29.76
C SER A 972 -37.34 13.85 -31.20
N ASN A 973 -38.31 13.28 -31.93
CA ASN A 973 -38.61 13.68 -33.29
C ASN A 973 -39.58 14.86 -33.28
N VAL A 974 -39.11 16.02 -33.70
CA VAL A 974 -39.87 17.29 -33.70
C VAL A 974 -40.39 17.70 -35.07
N SER A 975 -40.27 16.86 -36.10
CA SER A 975 -40.76 17.16 -37.46
C SER A 975 -42.23 17.58 -37.52
N ASP A 976 -43.09 17.02 -36.66
CA ASP A 976 -44.53 17.29 -36.63
C ASP A 976 -44.89 18.52 -35.77
N LEU A 977 -43.89 19.14 -35.13
CA LEU A 977 -44.06 20.38 -34.38
C LEU A 977 -43.79 21.56 -35.33
N ASN A 978 -44.78 22.45 -35.48
CA ASN A 978 -44.64 23.70 -36.25
C ASN A 978 -43.71 24.70 -35.53
N LEU A 979 -42.43 24.37 -35.46
CA LEU A 979 -41.38 25.20 -34.89
C LEU A 979 -40.93 26.28 -35.91
N PRO A 980 -40.55 27.48 -35.44
CA PRO A 980 -39.94 28.50 -36.28
C PRO A 980 -38.70 27.99 -37.04
N SER A 981 -38.47 28.52 -38.24
CA SER A 981 -37.34 28.11 -39.10
C SER A 981 -35.96 28.47 -38.56
N ASP A 982 -35.88 29.41 -37.61
CA ASP A 982 -34.69 29.77 -36.85
C ASP A 982 -34.52 28.95 -35.55
N GLY A 983 -35.48 28.06 -35.24
CA GLY A 983 -35.46 27.18 -34.07
C GLY A 983 -35.71 27.87 -32.73
N ALA A 984 -35.95 29.19 -32.69
CA ALA A 984 -35.99 29.98 -31.46
C ALA A 984 -37.36 30.64 -31.22
N PRO A 985 -38.41 29.87 -30.87
CA PRO A 985 -39.72 30.43 -30.59
C PRO A 985 -39.67 31.36 -29.37
N THR A 986 -40.33 32.51 -29.47
CA THR A 986 -40.44 33.48 -28.36
C THR A 986 -41.15 32.86 -27.16
N LEU A 987 -40.93 33.42 -25.96
CA LEU A 987 -41.61 32.96 -24.73
C LEU A 987 -43.14 32.90 -24.92
N GLU A 988 -43.72 33.93 -25.56
CA GLU A 988 -45.14 33.99 -25.91
C GLU A 988 -45.56 32.87 -26.89
N GLN A 989 -44.74 32.54 -27.89
CA GLN A 989 -44.99 31.41 -28.80
C GLN A 989 -44.93 30.05 -28.08
N GLN A 990 -44.01 29.87 -27.13
CA GLN A 990 -43.92 28.64 -26.33
C GLN A 990 -45.12 28.48 -25.38
N LEU A 991 -45.60 29.57 -24.78
CA LEU A 991 -46.75 29.56 -23.87
C LEU A 991 -48.10 29.38 -24.60
N SER A 992 -48.20 29.89 -25.83
CA SER A 992 -49.42 29.81 -26.66
C SER A 992 -49.55 28.50 -27.43
N ASN A 993 -48.47 27.99 -28.04
CA ASN A 993 -48.50 26.75 -28.81
C ASN A 993 -48.68 25.51 -27.89
N GLY A 994 -49.80 24.81 -28.04
CA GLY A 994 -50.08 23.57 -27.31
C GLY A 994 -49.40 22.34 -27.93
N TRP A 995 -48.07 22.29 -27.94
CA TRP A 995 -47.33 21.15 -28.45
C TRP A 995 -47.54 19.89 -27.60
N ALA A 996 -47.82 18.75 -28.25
CA ALA A 996 -47.82 17.44 -27.60
C ALA A 996 -46.37 16.94 -27.39
N ALA A 997 -46.17 15.98 -26.49
CA ALA A 997 -44.86 15.35 -26.33
C ALA A 997 -44.42 14.63 -27.62
N PRO A 998 -43.28 15.00 -28.22
CA PRO A 998 -42.75 14.33 -29.40
C PRO A 998 -42.26 12.91 -29.07
N PRO A 999 -42.35 11.95 -30.00
CA PRO A 999 -41.95 10.57 -29.75
C PRO A 999 -40.43 10.45 -29.55
N ALA A 1000 -40.02 9.54 -28.67
CA ALA A 1000 -38.62 9.26 -28.36
C ALA A 1000 -37.90 8.59 -29.55
N VAL A 1001 -36.65 8.97 -29.79
CA VAL A 1001 -35.80 8.43 -30.87
C VAL A 1001 -34.36 8.26 -30.40
N LEU A 1002 -33.61 7.35 -31.02
CA LEU A 1002 -32.20 7.08 -30.71
C LEU A 1002 -31.93 6.70 -29.23
N GLY A 1003 -32.81 5.89 -28.63
CA GLY A 1003 -32.68 5.35 -27.27
C GLY A 1003 -32.91 6.37 -26.15
N THR A 1004 -33.07 5.88 -24.92
CA THR A 1004 -33.42 6.73 -23.75
C THR A 1004 -32.26 6.94 -22.77
N ASN A 1005 -31.33 5.99 -22.68
CA ASN A 1005 -30.24 5.99 -21.67
C ASN A 1005 -29.34 7.23 -21.77
N PRO A 1006 -28.86 7.79 -20.64
CA PRO A 1006 -27.86 8.86 -20.62
C PRO A 1006 -26.50 8.37 -21.16
N GLY A 1007 -25.70 9.30 -21.70
CA GLY A 1007 -24.40 9.00 -22.31
C GLY A 1007 -24.00 10.00 -23.39
N THR A 1008 -22.95 9.66 -24.15
CA THR A 1008 -22.37 10.52 -25.19
C THR A 1008 -22.35 9.88 -26.57
N LYS A 1009 -22.87 8.66 -26.74
CA LYS A 1009 -22.94 7.97 -28.03
C LYS A 1009 -24.19 7.11 -28.10
N PHE A 1010 -24.97 7.31 -29.16
CA PHE A 1010 -26.26 6.68 -29.38
C PHE A 1010 -26.41 6.31 -30.85
N SER A 1011 -27.01 5.16 -31.13
CA SER A 1011 -27.24 4.69 -32.49
C SER A 1011 -28.67 4.15 -32.62
N GLY A 1012 -29.27 4.30 -33.80
CA GLY A 1012 -30.59 3.77 -34.11
C GLY A 1012 -30.99 4.06 -35.56
N THR A 1013 -32.19 3.63 -35.94
CA THR A 1013 -32.71 3.80 -37.31
C THR A 1013 -33.77 4.89 -37.35
N LEU A 1014 -33.65 5.82 -38.30
CA LEU A 1014 -34.60 6.91 -38.52
C LEU A 1014 -35.28 6.80 -39.89
N LEU A 1015 -36.49 7.36 -39.99
CA LEU A 1015 -37.16 7.59 -41.27
C LEU A 1015 -36.57 8.87 -41.89
N GLY A 1016 -36.66 9.01 -43.22
CA GLY A 1016 -36.06 10.16 -43.91
C GLY A 1016 -36.75 11.49 -43.61
N ASP A 1017 -36.00 12.59 -43.77
CA ASP A 1017 -36.40 14.00 -43.56
C ASP A 1017 -36.96 14.28 -42.14
N GLN A 1018 -36.40 13.61 -41.13
CA GLN A 1018 -36.74 13.83 -39.72
C GLN A 1018 -35.87 14.92 -39.07
N GLN A 1019 -36.49 15.75 -38.23
CA GLN A 1019 -35.85 16.73 -37.35
C GLN A 1019 -35.75 16.14 -35.95
N ILE A 1020 -34.53 15.93 -35.45
CA ILE A 1020 -34.30 15.30 -34.15
C ILE A 1020 -33.81 16.35 -33.17
N ALA A 1021 -34.63 16.71 -32.19
CA ALA A 1021 -34.24 17.57 -31.08
C ALA A 1021 -33.42 16.78 -30.05
N GLN A 1022 -32.40 17.42 -29.49
CA GLN A 1022 -31.62 16.91 -28.37
C GLN A 1022 -31.72 17.87 -27.19
N SER A 1023 -32.43 17.46 -26.14
CA SER A 1023 -32.65 18.25 -24.93
C SER A 1023 -31.43 18.24 -24.01
N VAL A 1024 -30.29 18.74 -24.51
CA VAL A 1024 -29.06 19.01 -23.76
C VAL A 1024 -28.56 20.41 -24.11
N THR A 1025 -27.71 21.00 -23.27
CA THR A 1025 -27.08 22.29 -23.59
C THR A 1025 -26.35 22.21 -24.94
N ALA A 1026 -26.65 23.16 -25.81
CA ALA A 1026 -26.10 23.29 -27.15
C ALA A 1026 -24.55 23.33 -27.12
N ASP A 1027 -23.91 22.43 -27.86
CA ASP A 1027 -22.45 22.39 -27.98
C ASP A 1027 -22.04 21.87 -29.38
N PRO A 1028 -21.05 22.50 -30.05
CA PRO A 1028 -20.64 22.14 -31.41
C PRO A 1028 -19.95 20.77 -31.53
N GLY A 1029 -19.55 20.13 -30.42
CA GLY A 1029 -18.97 18.78 -30.42
C GLY A 1029 -19.98 17.65 -30.59
N TRP A 1030 -21.28 17.93 -30.67
CA TRP A 1030 -22.31 16.93 -30.99
C TRP A 1030 -22.47 16.74 -32.50
N HIS A 1031 -22.15 15.54 -32.98
CA HIS A 1031 -22.25 15.16 -34.39
C HIS A 1031 -23.25 14.01 -34.57
N MET A 1032 -24.13 14.14 -35.55
CA MET A 1032 -25.03 13.07 -35.97
C MET A 1032 -24.58 12.55 -37.34
N LYS A 1033 -24.03 11.33 -37.36
CA LYS A 1033 -23.55 10.66 -38.58
C LYS A 1033 -24.59 9.74 -39.16
N GLN A 1034 -24.78 9.84 -40.47
CA GLN A 1034 -25.64 8.97 -41.26
C GLN A 1034 -24.78 8.15 -42.23
N ASP A 1035 -24.94 6.82 -42.21
CA ASP A 1035 -24.01 5.86 -42.85
C ASP A 1035 -23.84 6.06 -44.38
N SER A 1036 -24.74 6.78 -45.04
CA SER A 1036 -24.75 7.00 -46.50
C SER A 1036 -24.66 8.47 -46.95
N GLN A 1037 -24.70 9.47 -46.05
CA GLN A 1037 -24.79 10.89 -46.42
C GLN A 1037 -23.90 11.86 -45.62
N GLY A 1038 -23.16 11.40 -44.61
CA GLY A 1038 -22.23 12.23 -43.83
C GLY A 1038 -22.82 12.75 -42.52
N ASP A 1039 -22.35 13.92 -42.08
CA ASP A 1039 -22.84 14.58 -40.86
C ASP A 1039 -24.14 15.36 -41.17
N ALA A 1040 -25.20 15.15 -40.38
CA ALA A 1040 -26.46 15.88 -40.47
C ALA A 1040 -26.30 17.35 -40.05
N THR A 1041 -27.13 18.23 -40.60
CA THR A 1041 -27.06 19.67 -40.29
C THR A 1041 -27.59 19.96 -38.89
N ARG A 1042 -26.70 20.47 -38.03
CA ARG A 1042 -27.00 20.96 -36.68
C ARG A 1042 -27.51 22.40 -36.75
N THR A 1043 -28.65 22.69 -36.14
CA THR A 1043 -29.14 24.05 -35.87
C THR A 1043 -29.48 24.18 -34.38
N ASP A 1044 -29.45 25.40 -33.85
CA ASP A 1044 -29.82 25.65 -32.46
C ASP A 1044 -31.35 25.61 -32.29
N LEU A 1045 -31.81 25.30 -31.08
CA LEU A 1045 -33.22 25.08 -30.75
C LEU A 1045 -33.50 25.68 -29.36
N PHE A 1046 -34.56 26.50 -29.24
CA PHE A 1046 -34.93 27.24 -28.02
C PHE A 1046 -33.81 28.16 -27.44
N GLY A 1047 -32.75 28.47 -28.21
CA GLY A 1047 -31.60 29.27 -27.74
C GLY A 1047 -30.65 28.57 -26.76
N TRP A 1048 -31.03 27.40 -26.23
CA TRP A 1048 -30.22 26.63 -25.27
C TRP A 1048 -29.92 25.19 -25.69
N SER A 1049 -30.71 24.62 -26.60
CA SER A 1049 -30.62 23.24 -27.08
C SER A 1049 -30.29 23.20 -28.57
N GLN A 1050 -30.33 22.02 -29.18
CA GLN A 1050 -29.99 21.84 -30.59
C GLN A 1050 -30.84 20.76 -31.25
N GLN A 1051 -30.96 20.86 -32.57
CA GLN A 1051 -31.64 19.89 -33.42
C GLN A 1051 -30.77 19.49 -34.61
N PHE A 1052 -31.03 18.30 -35.14
CA PHE A 1052 -30.35 17.74 -36.30
C PHE A 1052 -31.38 17.44 -37.39
N LYS A 1053 -31.21 18.02 -38.58
CA LYS A 1053 -32.04 17.68 -39.74
C LYS A 1053 -31.39 16.54 -40.52
N THR A 1054 -32.09 15.42 -40.60
CA THR A 1054 -31.64 14.21 -41.31
C THR A 1054 -32.05 14.21 -42.79
N GLY A 1055 -31.29 13.49 -43.62
CA GLY A 1055 -31.52 13.42 -45.06
C GLY A 1055 -32.39 12.20 -45.44
N ALA A 1056 -31.80 11.23 -46.13
CA ALA A 1056 -32.48 9.96 -46.39
C ALA A 1056 -32.80 9.18 -45.09
N GLY A 1057 -33.66 8.16 -45.14
CA GLY A 1057 -33.82 7.23 -44.01
C GLY A 1057 -32.60 6.31 -43.86
N GLY A 1058 -32.33 5.81 -42.66
CA GLY A 1058 -31.22 4.88 -42.44
C GLY A 1058 -30.75 4.72 -41.00
N SER A 1059 -29.61 4.04 -40.83
CA SER A 1059 -28.87 3.95 -39.58
C SER A 1059 -28.12 5.25 -39.32
N VAL A 1060 -28.27 5.77 -38.09
CA VAL A 1060 -27.78 7.06 -37.64
C VAL A 1060 -27.11 6.90 -36.29
N THR A 1061 -25.96 7.54 -36.10
CA THR A 1061 -25.20 7.58 -34.84
C THR A 1061 -24.99 9.03 -34.40
N LEU A 1062 -25.62 9.41 -33.28
CA LEU A 1062 -25.39 10.67 -32.58
C LEU A 1062 -24.29 10.47 -31.54
N ALA A 1063 -23.20 11.23 -31.64
CA ALA A 1063 -22.07 11.14 -30.72
C ALA A 1063 -21.49 12.52 -30.37
N TRP A 1064 -21.09 12.70 -29.11
CA TRP A 1064 -20.27 13.81 -28.69
C TRP A 1064 -18.78 13.49 -28.87
N VAL A 1065 -18.04 14.39 -29.51
CA VAL A 1065 -16.61 14.25 -29.81
C VAL A 1065 -15.82 15.20 -28.93
N THR A 1066 -15.03 14.64 -28.01
CA THR A 1066 -14.15 15.42 -27.11
C THR A 1066 -13.21 16.35 -27.89
N PRO A 1067 -13.28 17.68 -27.70
CA PRO A 1067 -12.33 18.62 -28.28
C PRO A 1067 -10.87 18.30 -27.93
N LEU A 1068 -9.95 18.63 -28.85
CA LEU A 1068 -8.51 18.44 -28.66
C LEU A 1068 -7.96 19.18 -27.43
N SER A 1069 -8.54 20.34 -27.09
CA SER A 1069 -8.21 21.11 -25.89
C SER A 1069 -8.50 20.34 -24.59
N LEU A 1070 -9.69 19.72 -24.48
CA LEU A 1070 -10.04 18.88 -23.33
C LEU A 1070 -9.17 17.61 -23.27
N ARG A 1071 -8.85 16.99 -24.42
CA ARG A 1071 -7.90 15.85 -24.46
C ARG A 1071 -6.49 16.22 -24.01
N ALA A 1072 -6.00 17.41 -24.36
CA ALA A 1072 -4.71 17.90 -23.89
C ALA A 1072 -4.71 18.10 -22.37
N LEU A 1073 -5.81 18.60 -21.79
CA LEU A 1073 -5.97 18.76 -20.34
C LEU A 1073 -6.02 17.40 -19.60
N GLN A 1074 -6.77 16.42 -20.12
CA GLN A 1074 -6.78 15.04 -19.62
C GLN A 1074 -5.36 14.42 -19.63
N LEU A 1075 -4.62 14.60 -20.73
CA LEU A 1075 -3.25 14.10 -20.87
C LEU A 1075 -2.29 14.77 -19.86
N LEU A 1076 -2.36 16.09 -19.69
CA LEU A 1076 -1.57 16.82 -18.69
C LEU A 1076 -1.87 16.36 -17.26
N GLN A 1077 -3.14 16.07 -16.94
CA GLN A 1077 -3.55 15.54 -15.64
C GLN A 1077 -2.93 14.16 -15.37
N VAL A 1078 -3.00 13.25 -16.34
CA VAL A 1078 -2.42 11.89 -16.23
C VAL A 1078 -0.89 11.94 -16.15
N LEU A 1079 -0.22 12.74 -17.00
CA LEU A 1079 1.23 12.91 -16.96
C LEU A 1079 1.70 13.55 -15.65
N GLY A 1080 0.94 14.51 -15.12
CA GLY A 1080 1.19 15.12 -13.80
C GLY A 1080 1.12 14.08 -12.68
N LEU A 1081 0.06 13.27 -12.65
CA LEU A 1081 -0.12 12.22 -11.64
C LEU A 1081 0.97 11.14 -11.71
N LEU A 1082 1.28 10.64 -12.92
CA LEU A 1082 2.36 9.67 -13.15
C LEU A 1082 3.72 10.26 -12.77
N GLY A 1083 4.00 11.50 -13.15
CA GLY A 1083 5.23 12.21 -12.79
C GLY A 1083 5.41 12.33 -11.28
N LEU A 1084 4.37 12.75 -10.55
CA LEU A 1084 4.36 12.79 -9.08
C LEU A 1084 4.61 11.42 -8.46
N LEU A 1085 3.93 10.38 -8.94
CA LEU A 1085 4.04 9.02 -8.41
C LEU A 1085 5.44 8.42 -8.65
N VAL A 1086 5.99 8.58 -9.85
CA VAL A 1086 7.36 8.16 -10.18
C VAL A 1086 8.39 8.92 -9.35
N LEU A 1087 8.26 10.25 -9.19
CA LEU A 1087 9.16 11.05 -8.37
C LEU A 1087 9.07 10.71 -6.87
N ALA A 1088 7.91 10.31 -6.38
CA ALA A 1088 7.72 9.87 -4.99
C ALA A 1088 8.32 8.47 -4.72
N ILE A 1089 8.23 7.55 -5.69
CA ILE A 1089 8.64 6.14 -5.53
C ILE A 1089 10.11 5.90 -5.89
N ARG A 1090 10.65 6.55 -6.93
CA ARG A 1090 11.96 6.24 -7.51
C ARG A 1090 13.11 6.41 -6.51
N ASN A 1091 13.76 5.29 -6.17
CA ASN A 1091 15.04 5.31 -5.46
C ASN A 1091 16.19 5.54 -6.46
N PRO A 1092 17.03 6.59 -6.31
CA PRO A 1092 18.03 6.98 -7.30
C PRO A 1092 19.29 6.08 -7.37
N ARG A 1093 19.28 4.88 -6.75
CA ARG A 1093 20.42 3.94 -6.74
C ARG A 1093 20.13 2.56 -7.36
N MET A 1094 18.97 2.35 -7.98
CA MET A 1094 18.51 1.01 -8.43
C MET A 1094 18.90 0.62 -9.87
N PHE A 1095 19.98 1.19 -10.41
CA PHE A 1095 20.61 0.74 -11.65
C PHE A 1095 22.14 0.89 -11.52
N PRO A 1096 22.90 -0.22 -11.51
CA PRO A 1096 24.28 -0.16 -11.95
C PRO A 1096 24.28 0.31 -13.40
N ARG A 1097 25.21 1.19 -13.78
CA ARG A 1097 25.45 1.48 -15.19
C ARG A 1097 25.95 0.20 -15.84
N SER A 1098 25.17 -0.41 -16.74
CA SER A 1098 25.65 -1.54 -17.52
C SER A 1098 26.76 -1.08 -18.48
N SER A 1099 28.02 -1.24 -18.10
CA SER A 1099 29.17 -1.10 -18.97
C SER A 1099 29.21 -2.26 -19.98
N LYS A 1100 28.32 -2.20 -20.99
CA LYS A 1100 28.47 -3.02 -22.20
C LYS A 1100 29.67 -2.54 -23.01
N ARG A 1101 30.88 -2.91 -22.56
CA ARG A 1101 32.14 -3.00 -23.33
C ARG A 1101 33.22 -3.57 -22.40
N GLY A 1102 33.64 -4.80 -22.68
CA GLY A 1102 34.57 -5.56 -21.84
C GLY A 1102 34.56 -7.07 -22.12
N SER A 1103 34.22 -7.49 -23.35
CA SER A 1103 34.39 -8.87 -23.79
C SER A 1103 35.73 -8.98 -24.52
N ALA A 1104 36.79 -9.19 -23.75
CA ALA A 1104 38.11 -9.58 -24.24
C ALA A 1104 38.77 -10.45 -23.16
N GLU A 1105 39.00 -11.72 -23.52
CA GLU A 1105 39.86 -12.73 -22.89
C GLU A 1105 40.33 -12.49 -21.44
N ILE A 1106 39.59 -13.03 -20.47
CA ILE A 1106 40.18 -13.47 -19.20
C ILE A 1106 40.61 -14.92 -19.39
N ALA A 1107 41.91 -15.13 -19.54
CA ALA A 1107 42.51 -16.47 -19.45
C ALA A 1107 42.50 -16.91 -17.98
N GLY A 1108 41.39 -17.53 -17.54
CA GLY A 1108 41.31 -18.11 -16.21
C GLY A 1108 42.18 -19.36 -16.11
N GLN A 1109 43.10 -19.39 -15.14
CA GLN A 1109 43.73 -20.64 -14.74
C GLN A 1109 42.65 -21.57 -14.19
N ARG A 1110 42.48 -22.73 -14.84
CA ARG A 1110 41.75 -23.85 -14.25
C ARG A 1110 42.65 -24.58 -13.29
N VAL A 1111 42.07 -25.11 -12.22
CA VAL A 1111 42.79 -25.86 -11.21
C VAL A 1111 42.27 -27.30 -11.20
N VAL A 1112 43.15 -28.23 -11.55
CA VAL A 1112 42.84 -29.66 -11.62
C VAL A 1112 43.19 -30.31 -10.29
N VAL A 1113 42.25 -31.05 -9.72
CA VAL A 1113 42.47 -31.86 -8.52
C VAL A 1113 43.11 -33.19 -8.91
N GLY A 1114 44.36 -33.40 -8.51
CA GLY A 1114 45.06 -34.68 -8.60
C GLY A 1114 45.28 -35.33 -7.24
N PRO A 1115 45.81 -36.58 -7.18
CA PRO A 1115 46.12 -37.26 -5.93
C PRO A 1115 47.23 -36.59 -5.10
N ASP A 1116 47.96 -35.64 -5.69
CA ASP A 1116 48.97 -34.80 -5.01
C ASP A 1116 48.44 -33.36 -4.72
N GLY A 1117 47.13 -33.13 -4.77
CA GLY A 1117 46.49 -31.82 -4.56
C GLY A 1117 46.22 -31.00 -5.84
N LEU A 1118 45.76 -29.75 -5.65
CA LEU A 1118 45.43 -28.80 -6.72
C LEU A 1118 46.66 -28.36 -7.54
N ARG A 1119 46.58 -28.46 -8.88
CA ARG A 1119 47.60 -27.92 -9.80
C ARG A 1119 46.99 -26.97 -10.86
N PRO A 1120 47.62 -25.83 -11.16
CA PRO A 1120 47.15 -24.91 -12.20
C PRO A 1120 47.45 -25.43 -13.62
N GLU A 1121 46.45 -25.40 -14.49
CA GLU A 1121 46.58 -25.81 -15.89
C GLU A 1121 47.25 -24.72 -16.74
N GLN A 1122 48.32 -25.05 -17.47
CA GLN A 1122 48.94 -24.17 -18.46
C GLN A 1122 48.43 -24.48 -19.87
N THR A 1123 47.45 -23.72 -20.35
CA THR A 1123 46.95 -23.84 -21.74
C THR A 1123 47.94 -23.27 -22.76
N THR A 1124 48.66 -24.14 -23.47
CA THR A 1124 49.57 -23.76 -24.57
C THR A 1124 48.81 -23.54 -25.90
N ALA A 1125 48.43 -22.30 -26.18
CA ALA A 1125 47.84 -21.94 -27.47
C ALA A 1125 48.92 -21.83 -28.57
N THR A 1126 48.93 -22.78 -29.51
CA THR A 1126 49.89 -22.79 -30.63
C THR A 1126 49.44 -21.83 -31.74
N SER A 1127 50.24 -20.80 -32.03
CA SER A 1127 49.94 -19.80 -33.08
C SER A 1127 50.36 -20.29 -34.47
N ALA A 1128 49.47 -20.15 -35.46
CA ALA A 1128 49.74 -20.46 -36.86
C ALA A 1128 49.06 -19.46 -37.83
N ALA A 1129 49.89 -18.82 -38.68
CA ALA A 1129 49.51 -18.09 -39.92
C ALA A 1129 48.62 -16.81 -39.76
N SER A 1130 48.70 -15.78 -40.62
CA SER A 1130 49.67 -15.43 -41.69
C SER A 1130 49.52 -13.94 -42.09
N ALA A 1131 50.66 -13.28 -42.30
CA ALA A 1131 50.96 -12.10 -43.16
C ALA A 1131 49.86 -11.18 -43.73
N LEU A 1132 50.10 -9.85 -43.70
CA LEU A 1132 50.48 -9.02 -44.89
C LEU A 1132 50.65 -7.49 -44.61
N ARG A 1133 51.82 -6.94 -45.02
CA ARG A 1133 52.13 -5.57 -45.55
C ARG A 1133 51.64 -4.25 -44.88
N ASN A 1134 52.57 -3.51 -44.26
CA ASN A 1134 53.25 -2.26 -44.73
C ASN A 1134 52.56 -1.34 -45.81
N PRO A 1135 52.94 -0.03 -45.93
CA PRO A 1135 53.13 1.06 -44.94
C PRO A 1135 52.69 2.50 -45.44
N ALA A 1136 52.98 3.56 -44.66
CA ALA A 1136 53.17 5.00 -45.05
C ALA A 1136 51.92 5.79 -45.59
N ASP A 1137 51.77 7.13 -45.51
CA ASP A 1137 52.67 8.29 -45.41
C ASP A 1137 51.86 9.62 -45.21
N LEU A 1138 52.57 10.77 -45.04
CA LEU A 1138 52.21 12.17 -45.38
C LEU A 1138 51.20 13.02 -44.55
N SER A 1139 51.76 13.88 -43.70
CA SER A 1139 51.69 15.37 -43.68
C SER A 1139 50.36 16.15 -43.83
N GLN A 1140 50.10 17.12 -42.92
CA GLN A 1140 50.24 18.58 -43.15
C GLN A 1140 49.77 19.45 -41.94
N ASP A 1141 50.54 20.51 -41.67
CA ASP A 1141 50.22 21.75 -40.91
C ASP A 1141 50.18 22.90 -41.98
N PRO A 1142 49.76 24.19 -41.79
CA PRO A 1142 49.83 24.98 -40.54
C PRO A 1142 48.81 26.14 -40.26
N GLY A 1143 48.91 26.70 -39.04
CA GLY A 1143 48.79 28.15 -38.74
C GLY A 1143 47.38 28.77 -38.50
N ALA A 1144 47.24 30.00 -37.96
CA ALA A 1144 48.12 30.90 -37.19
C ALA A 1144 47.31 32.10 -36.61
N GLU A 1145 47.94 32.97 -35.79
CA GLU A 1145 47.52 34.35 -35.40
C GLU A 1145 46.28 34.54 -34.48
N SER A 1146 46.16 35.59 -33.63
CA SER A 1146 47.13 36.57 -33.11
C SER A 1146 46.64 37.31 -31.83
N ALA A 1147 47.62 37.65 -30.97
CA ALA A 1147 47.82 38.80 -30.06
C ALA A 1147 46.68 39.74 -29.56
N GLU A 1148 46.68 40.09 -28.25
CA GLU A 1148 47.24 41.37 -27.71
C GLU A 1148 47.02 41.53 -26.18
N HIS A 1149 47.91 42.31 -25.55
CA HIS A 1149 47.90 42.76 -24.14
C HIS A 1149 48.07 44.30 -24.16
N PRO A 1150 47.61 45.05 -23.13
CA PRO A 1150 48.61 45.53 -22.17
C PRO A 1150 48.14 45.76 -20.71
N SER A 1151 49.17 45.93 -19.88
CA SER A 1151 49.23 46.25 -18.45
C SER A 1151 48.54 47.54 -17.98
N SER A 1152 48.19 47.56 -16.69
CA SER A 1152 48.66 48.60 -15.76
C SER A 1152 48.89 47.98 -14.36
N GLY A 1153 49.74 48.60 -13.54
CA GLY A 1153 50.00 48.13 -12.19
C GLY A 1153 50.67 49.18 -11.31
N SER A 1154 50.37 49.14 -10.01
CA SER A 1154 51.08 49.86 -8.95
C SER A 1154 50.68 49.31 -7.57
N GLY A 1155 51.69 49.01 -6.73
CA GLY A 1155 51.51 49.07 -5.26
C GLY A 1155 51.62 50.53 -4.77
N PRO A 1156 51.43 50.85 -3.47
CA PRO A 1156 52.11 50.13 -2.37
C PRO A 1156 51.32 49.95 -1.04
N GLY A 1157 51.87 49.11 -0.15
CA GLY A 1157 52.13 49.38 1.30
C GLY A 1157 51.00 49.68 2.31
N GLU A 1158 50.98 48.87 3.39
CA GLU A 1158 50.54 49.18 4.78
C GLU A 1158 49.02 49.51 5.00
N GLU A 1159 48.33 49.14 6.09
CA GLU A 1159 48.64 48.41 7.34
C GLU A 1159 47.31 47.90 7.98
N GLY A 1160 47.36 46.96 8.94
CA GLY A 1160 46.29 46.79 9.96
C GLY A 1160 45.23 45.67 9.73
N GLU A 1161 45.29 44.61 10.55
CA GLU A 1161 44.56 43.35 10.39
C GLU A 1161 43.39 43.20 11.40
N GLN A 1162 42.16 42.88 10.94
CA GLN A 1162 41.02 42.47 11.78
C GLN A 1162 40.00 41.56 11.06
N ALA A 1163 39.39 40.66 11.85
CA ALA A 1163 38.18 39.84 11.64
C ALA A 1163 38.31 38.52 10.82
#